data_AF-A0A1R2B928-F1
#
_entry.id   AF-A0A1R2B928-F1
#
_cell.length_a   1.000
_cell.length_b   1.000
_cell.length_c   1.000
_cell.angle_alpha   90.00
_cell.angle_beta   90.00
_cell.angle_gamma   90.00
#
_symmetry.space_group_name_H-M   'P 1'
#
loop_
_entity.id
_entity.type
_entity.pdbx_description
1 polymer ?
#
loop_
_entity_poly.entity_id
_entity_poly.type
_entity_poly.pdbx_seq_one_letter_code
_entity_poly.pdbx_strand_id
1 'polypeptide(L)'
;MLYRVIVLLTLSNLVLGMLQLVEYPQNTIYVGDSINIKLTSTETEELTLKPSQQGVLEGNLKIECNSGITVEFNDLKFNETGSYAIFIQGTISSQISFFVTVEDSIQQIYVVAPTGFASLISDFITIYAKDTKGNPWPNNDNIKLTTDDKSFEELNQKLDNGQTTFSVSFITDGTKTLNVITPETTKTFYVAVGPRILKYIAPIQPSYSSDSVISVLLQVYDTKGAIPLTDQDYSINLELVCTSSCSSNVIAELYSDEPIPQPIIQKSAGGQTYFGPFRIISSGKFYLKASCNELPSAFSTEFFVVNKYKDMTFSLSTDKITANFNFDLTIKLIGQDGFPSTTSSTIFIKDSSGSLEGEVELIAKQGFCITTLWFNAYGDKVLAMSSLLSDDIFEEPISVASNTIVIEDIPEIDIPTTTRESFILNITIMDSEKKFIENAHGPHKIEFSLDPDGELDGTQRSAITNNGSFLISDLIPKDSGDFYLVITLDGNYKYTYSDVEFSIESASCFPGSGPISCMSVLIFLSIILSVVFAFVDKNVKKFPSTKFVPFLIHTLTSLFYKQPKKRRLLLCLTIFTSELIMLTIIGGIYAYYDSPTERYNKVFEDYYGRLLYKGATGWALAQAGIIPIFFLTFYSIGNKNIVKANIAVCVIMIFLCFGAIVGMTVKYCIGYSIYWTANFLIFILFDVLVMQPIYTIICYYLMTKDIRDKLYGLEKDSGDESAAPNDAAPKDEKGLTNGNPDRDE
;
A
#
# COMPACT_ATOMS: atom_id res chain seq x y z
N MET A 1 -96.51 23.89 -68.18
CA MET A 1 -95.69 24.40 -69.31
C MET A 1 -94.99 23.20 -69.92
N LEU A 2 -95.56 22.41 -70.83
CA LEU A 2 -96.40 22.71 -71.99
C LEU A 2 -95.64 23.46 -73.10
N TYR A 3 -94.52 22.88 -73.59
CA TYR A 3 -94.02 23.00 -74.98
C TYR A 3 -92.74 22.15 -75.19
N ARG A 4 -92.86 20.81 -75.16
CA ARG A 4 -91.93 19.85 -75.81
C ARG A 4 -92.57 18.45 -75.90
N VAL A 5 -93.87 18.48 -76.18
CA VAL A 5 -94.70 17.36 -76.62
C VAL A 5 -94.86 17.56 -78.13
N ILE A 6 -94.66 16.48 -78.90
CA ILE A 6 -94.76 16.38 -80.38
C ILE A 6 -93.43 16.64 -81.11
N VAL A 7 -92.56 15.63 -81.14
CA VAL A 7 -91.79 15.09 -82.28
C VAL A 7 -90.74 14.12 -81.68
N LEU A 8 -90.66 12.89 -82.23
CA LEU A 8 -89.88 11.71 -81.78
C LEU A 8 -90.62 10.67 -80.90
N LEU A 9 -91.95 10.62 -81.02
CA LEU A 9 -92.74 9.40 -80.80
C LEU A 9 -93.40 9.04 -82.14
N THR A 10 -92.65 8.39 -83.02
CA THR A 10 -93.11 7.53 -84.14
C THR A 10 -91.89 7.06 -84.94
N LEU A 11 -91.17 6.08 -84.41
CA LEU A 11 -90.33 5.14 -85.18
C LEU A 11 -90.34 3.78 -84.44
N SER A 12 -91.51 3.40 -83.94
CA SER A 12 -91.81 2.03 -83.54
C SER A 12 -92.36 1.31 -84.77
N ASN A 13 -91.58 0.34 -85.24
CA ASN A 13 -91.96 -0.72 -86.18
C ASN A 13 -92.31 -0.27 -87.60
N LEU A 14 -91.35 0.41 -88.25
CA LEU A 14 -91.19 0.21 -89.69
C LEU A 14 -90.31 -1.05 -89.85
N VAL A 15 -90.95 -2.23 -89.90
CA VAL A 15 -90.27 -3.47 -90.28
C VAL A 15 -89.99 -3.38 -91.78
N LEU A 16 -88.86 -2.74 -92.10
CA LEU A 16 -88.30 -2.64 -93.44
C LEU A 16 -86.89 -3.25 -93.35
N GLY A 17 -86.88 -4.56 -93.18
CA GLY A 17 -85.68 -5.36 -92.93
C GLY A 17 -85.99 -6.46 -91.92
N MET A 18 -85.43 -7.65 -92.14
CA MET A 18 -85.67 -8.84 -91.32
C MET A 18 -84.94 -8.81 -89.94
N LEU A 19 -84.21 -7.73 -89.62
CA LEU A 19 -83.47 -7.52 -88.37
C LEU A 19 -83.96 -6.28 -87.60
N GLN A 20 -84.20 -6.42 -86.29
CA GLN A 20 -84.60 -5.34 -85.37
C GLN A 20 -83.62 -5.20 -84.19
N LEU A 21 -83.04 -4.01 -84.00
CA LEU A 21 -82.23 -3.71 -82.82
C LEU A 21 -83.15 -3.46 -81.61
N VAL A 22 -82.87 -4.14 -80.49
CA VAL A 22 -83.68 -4.07 -79.27
C VAL A 22 -83.07 -3.08 -78.26
N GLU A 23 -81.74 -3.01 -78.19
CA GLU A 23 -81.01 -2.11 -77.29
C GLU A 23 -79.84 -1.46 -78.03
N TYR A 24 -79.77 -0.13 -78.01
CA TYR A 24 -78.66 0.62 -78.61
C TYR A 24 -77.54 0.78 -77.57
N PRO A 25 -76.27 0.46 -77.90
CA PRO A 25 -75.16 0.80 -77.03
C PRO A 25 -75.00 2.32 -76.92
N GLN A 26 -74.27 2.79 -75.90
CA GLN A 26 -73.98 4.22 -75.78
C GLN A 26 -73.17 4.72 -76.98
N ASN A 27 -73.51 5.91 -77.47
CA ASN A 27 -72.86 6.51 -78.64
C ASN A 27 -71.39 6.86 -78.39
N THR A 28 -70.99 7.00 -77.12
CA THR A 28 -69.60 7.23 -76.69
C THR A 28 -69.25 6.22 -75.61
N ILE A 29 -68.12 5.55 -75.77
CA ILE A 29 -67.54 4.59 -74.81
C ILE A 29 -66.03 4.82 -74.73
N TYR A 30 -65.36 4.26 -73.73
CA TYR A 30 -63.89 4.32 -73.64
C TYR A 30 -63.23 3.05 -74.18
N VAL A 31 -61.96 3.15 -74.59
CA VAL A 31 -61.16 1.98 -74.99
C VAL A 31 -61.19 0.94 -73.86
N GLY A 32 -61.60 -0.29 -74.20
CA GLY A 32 -61.71 -1.41 -73.26
C GLY A 32 -63.04 -1.55 -72.52
N ASP A 33 -63.96 -0.59 -72.63
CA ASP A 33 -65.33 -0.71 -72.10
C ASP A 33 -66.09 -1.83 -72.82
N SER A 34 -66.82 -2.67 -72.06
CA SER A 34 -67.72 -3.68 -72.63
C SER A 34 -68.99 -3.01 -73.16
N ILE A 35 -69.33 -3.27 -74.42
CA ILE A 35 -70.65 -2.96 -74.98
C ILE A 35 -71.45 -4.23 -75.22
N ASN A 36 -72.75 -4.15 -74.94
CA ASN A 36 -73.70 -5.21 -75.22
C ASN A 36 -74.68 -4.75 -76.30
N ILE A 37 -75.00 -5.62 -77.25
CA ILE A 37 -75.94 -5.32 -78.34
C ILE A 37 -77.02 -6.41 -78.37
N LYS A 38 -78.28 -6.02 -78.19
CA LYS A 38 -79.43 -6.92 -78.28
C LYS A 38 -80.20 -6.70 -79.57
N LEU A 39 -80.58 -7.79 -80.22
CA LEU A 39 -81.25 -7.74 -81.51
C LEU A 39 -82.09 -8.99 -81.76
N THR A 40 -83.14 -8.84 -82.54
CA THR A 40 -84.09 -9.91 -82.89
C THR A 40 -84.17 -10.01 -84.41
N SER A 41 -84.10 -11.23 -84.96
CA SER A 41 -84.38 -11.47 -86.39
C SER A 41 -85.75 -12.10 -86.55
N THR A 42 -86.46 -11.78 -87.63
CA THR A 42 -87.71 -12.46 -87.99
C THR A 42 -87.47 -13.81 -88.68
N GLU A 43 -86.23 -14.11 -89.06
CA GLU A 43 -85.83 -15.38 -89.68
C GLU A 43 -84.80 -16.11 -88.79
N THR A 44 -84.66 -17.41 -88.99
CA THR A 44 -83.56 -18.16 -88.36
C THR A 44 -82.30 -18.00 -89.21
N GLU A 45 -81.30 -17.27 -88.70
CA GLU A 45 -80.06 -16.93 -89.41
C GLU A 45 -78.85 -16.74 -88.47
N GLU A 46 -77.63 -16.87 -89.01
CA GLU A 46 -76.41 -16.48 -88.30
C GLU A 46 -76.18 -14.98 -88.49
N LEU A 47 -76.00 -14.27 -87.38
CA LEU A 47 -75.73 -12.84 -87.36
C LEU A 47 -74.25 -12.61 -87.10
N THR A 48 -73.61 -11.81 -87.95
CA THR A 48 -72.19 -11.45 -87.82
C THR A 48 -72.02 -9.94 -87.61
N LEU A 49 -71.22 -9.56 -86.62
CA LEU A 49 -70.78 -8.20 -86.36
C LEU A 49 -69.45 -7.91 -87.07
N LYS A 50 -69.35 -6.76 -87.72
CA LYS A 50 -68.10 -6.24 -88.30
C LYS A 50 -67.98 -4.73 -88.09
N PRO A 51 -66.85 -4.22 -87.58
CA PRO A 51 -66.61 -2.77 -87.54
C PRO A 51 -66.32 -2.21 -88.95
N SER A 52 -66.59 -0.92 -89.16
CA SER A 52 -66.51 -0.26 -90.47
C SER A 52 -65.10 0.07 -90.96
N GLN A 53 -64.12 0.02 -90.07
CA GLN A 53 -62.72 0.29 -90.34
C GLN A 53 -61.86 -0.76 -89.62
N GLN A 54 -60.53 -0.71 -89.81
CA GLN A 54 -59.55 -1.65 -89.23
C GLN A 54 -59.49 -1.72 -87.69
N GLY A 55 -60.43 -1.07 -86.98
CA GLY A 55 -60.54 -1.24 -85.53
C GLY A 55 -60.83 -2.70 -85.17
N VAL A 56 -60.07 -3.24 -84.24
CA VAL A 56 -60.28 -4.59 -83.71
C VAL A 56 -61.41 -4.51 -82.69
N LEU A 57 -62.61 -4.95 -83.10
CA LEU A 57 -63.71 -5.24 -82.19
C LEU A 57 -63.50 -6.65 -81.64
N GLU A 58 -63.21 -6.75 -80.35
CA GLU A 58 -63.05 -8.02 -79.65
C GLU A 58 -64.39 -8.51 -79.10
N GLY A 59 -64.52 -9.84 -78.96
CA GLY A 59 -65.71 -10.50 -78.41
C GLY A 59 -66.28 -11.57 -79.34
N ASN A 60 -67.43 -12.13 -78.97
CA ASN A 60 -68.14 -13.08 -79.83
C ASN A 60 -68.83 -12.33 -80.97
N LEU A 61 -68.23 -12.32 -82.16
CA LEU A 61 -68.75 -11.55 -83.30
C LEU A 61 -69.80 -12.29 -84.13
N LYS A 62 -70.18 -13.52 -83.73
CA LYS A 62 -71.16 -14.35 -84.42
C LYS A 62 -72.12 -14.98 -83.42
N ILE A 63 -73.40 -14.98 -83.73
CA ILE A 63 -74.43 -15.67 -82.94
C ILE A 63 -75.53 -16.20 -83.85
N GLU A 64 -76.01 -17.42 -83.60
CA GLU A 64 -77.20 -17.94 -84.26
C GLU A 64 -78.44 -17.29 -83.65
N CYS A 65 -79.28 -16.70 -84.50
CA CYS A 65 -80.53 -16.07 -84.11
C CYS A 65 -81.69 -16.89 -84.68
N ASN A 66 -82.51 -17.46 -83.81
CA ASN A 66 -83.73 -18.14 -84.21
C ASN A 66 -84.85 -17.10 -84.45
N SER A 67 -85.69 -17.34 -85.45
CA SER A 67 -86.82 -16.46 -85.79
C SER A 67 -87.63 -16.06 -84.54
N GLY A 68 -87.75 -14.75 -84.33
CA GLY A 68 -88.51 -14.13 -83.24
C GLY A 68 -87.82 -14.13 -81.87
N ILE A 69 -86.62 -14.71 -81.73
CA ILE A 69 -85.86 -14.73 -80.47
C ILE A 69 -84.83 -13.60 -80.45
N THR A 70 -84.79 -12.83 -79.37
CA THR A 70 -83.74 -11.83 -79.14
C THR A 70 -82.44 -12.51 -78.76
N VAL A 71 -81.37 -12.20 -79.49
CA VAL A 71 -79.99 -12.59 -79.19
C VAL A 71 -79.20 -11.39 -78.70
N GLU A 72 -78.19 -11.66 -77.87
CA GLU A 72 -77.33 -10.63 -77.27
C GLU A 72 -75.87 -10.93 -77.59
N PHE A 73 -75.19 -9.93 -78.15
CA PHE A 73 -73.74 -9.90 -78.21
C PHE A 73 -73.22 -9.23 -76.94
N ASN A 74 -72.60 -10.01 -76.08
CA ASN A 74 -72.05 -9.56 -74.81
C ASN A 74 -70.54 -9.34 -74.88
N ASP A 75 -70.05 -8.42 -74.05
CA ASP A 75 -68.62 -8.17 -73.84
C ASP A 75 -67.84 -7.78 -75.10
N LEU A 76 -68.47 -7.04 -75.99
CA LEU A 76 -67.76 -6.50 -77.15
C LEU A 76 -66.88 -5.33 -76.71
N LYS A 77 -65.64 -5.24 -77.22
CA LYS A 77 -64.69 -4.18 -76.82
C LYS A 77 -63.94 -3.63 -78.01
N PHE A 78 -63.66 -2.34 -77.99
CA PHE A 78 -62.70 -1.74 -78.91
C PHE A 78 -61.36 -1.52 -78.21
N ASN A 79 -60.29 -1.89 -78.89
CA ASN A 79 -58.91 -1.73 -78.40
C ASN A 79 -58.24 -0.43 -78.87
N GLU A 80 -58.93 0.34 -79.70
CA GLU A 80 -58.40 1.56 -80.30
C GLU A 80 -59.43 2.68 -80.21
N THR A 81 -58.93 3.90 -80.08
CA THR A 81 -59.72 5.13 -80.14
C THR A 81 -60.16 5.40 -81.56
N GLY A 82 -61.40 5.84 -81.77
CA GLY A 82 -61.89 6.18 -83.09
C GLY A 82 -63.41 6.28 -83.15
N SER A 83 -63.93 6.69 -84.29
CA SER A 83 -65.38 6.61 -84.56
C SER A 83 -65.64 5.42 -85.47
N TYR A 84 -66.24 4.38 -84.92
CA TYR A 84 -66.52 3.13 -85.61
C TYR A 84 -68.01 3.06 -85.94
N ALA A 85 -68.34 2.54 -87.13
CA ALA A 85 -69.69 2.06 -87.39
C ALA A 85 -69.68 0.54 -87.22
N ILE A 86 -70.55 0.00 -86.38
CA ILE A 86 -70.72 -1.44 -86.23
C ILE A 86 -71.78 -1.89 -87.21
N PHE A 87 -71.39 -2.79 -88.12
CA PHE A 87 -72.28 -3.42 -89.07
C PHE A 87 -72.72 -4.77 -88.57
N ILE A 88 -74.03 -5.00 -88.53
CA ILE A 88 -74.62 -6.31 -88.24
C ILE A 88 -75.21 -6.84 -89.53
N GLN A 89 -74.73 -7.99 -89.97
CA GLN A 89 -75.19 -8.65 -91.20
C GLN A 89 -75.71 -10.04 -90.86
N GLY A 90 -76.95 -10.32 -91.24
CA GLY A 90 -77.50 -11.68 -91.23
C GLY A 90 -77.23 -12.40 -92.54
N THR A 91 -77.29 -13.73 -92.53
CA THR A 91 -77.13 -14.53 -93.75
C THR A 91 -78.27 -14.31 -94.76
N ILE A 92 -79.45 -13.88 -94.29
CA ILE A 92 -80.64 -13.67 -95.11
C ILE A 92 -81.07 -12.18 -95.05
N SER A 93 -80.84 -11.52 -93.91
CA SER A 93 -81.26 -10.14 -93.66
C SER A 93 -80.34 -9.07 -94.24
N SER A 94 -80.93 -7.94 -94.60
CA SER A 94 -80.21 -6.71 -94.92
C SER A 94 -79.39 -6.20 -93.74
N GLN A 95 -78.17 -5.73 -94.03
CA GLN A 95 -77.23 -5.19 -93.05
C GLN A 95 -77.80 -3.94 -92.35
N ILE A 96 -77.68 -3.87 -91.02
CA ILE A 96 -77.95 -2.67 -90.22
C ILE A 96 -76.63 -2.10 -89.67
N SER A 97 -76.59 -0.80 -89.42
CA SER A 97 -75.42 -0.14 -88.83
C SER A 97 -75.77 0.88 -87.76
N PHE A 98 -74.87 1.07 -86.81
CA PHE A 98 -74.90 2.18 -85.85
C PHE A 98 -73.47 2.66 -85.53
N PHE A 99 -73.33 3.86 -84.99
CA PHE A 99 -72.04 4.50 -84.74
C PHE A 99 -71.70 4.52 -83.24
N VAL A 100 -70.43 4.24 -82.93
CA VAL A 100 -69.86 4.33 -81.59
C VAL A 100 -68.54 5.10 -81.70
N THR A 101 -68.42 6.16 -80.89
CA THR A 101 -67.16 6.88 -80.70
C THR A 101 -66.45 6.29 -79.48
N VAL A 102 -65.26 5.76 -79.70
CA VAL A 102 -64.39 5.20 -78.67
C VAL A 102 -63.34 6.25 -78.34
N GLU A 103 -63.42 6.81 -77.13
CA GLU A 103 -62.43 7.76 -76.61
C GLU A 103 -61.37 7.04 -75.77
N ASP A 104 -60.19 7.63 -75.64
CA ASP A 104 -59.21 7.10 -74.68
C ASP A 104 -59.65 7.48 -73.26
N SER A 105 -59.14 6.79 -72.25
CA SER A 105 -59.39 7.13 -70.84
C SER A 105 -58.10 7.17 -70.04
N ILE A 106 -58.11 7.90 -68.92
CA ILE A 106 -57.00 7.90 -67.97
C ILE A 106 -57.02 6.55 -67.24
N GLN A 107 -56.19 5.62 -67.71
CA GLN A 107 -56.11 4.28 -67.13
C GLN A 107 -55.20 4.24 -65.89
N GLN A 108 -54.10 4.98 -65.94
CA GLN A 108 -53.08 4.94 -64.90
C GLN A 108 -52.73 6.34 -64.40
N ILE A 109 -52.73 6.49 -63.08
CA ILE A 109 -52.24 7.69 -62.40
C ILE A 109 -51.10 7.25 -61.49
N TYR A 110 -50.00 7.98 -61.55
CA TYR A 110 -48.87 7.81 -60.65
C TYR A 110 -48.57 9.13 -59.96
N VAL A 111 -48.34 9.08 -58.64
CA VAL A 111 -47.95 10.23 -57.85
C VAL A 111 -46.49 10.08 -57.46
N VAL A 112 -45.68 11.07 -57.82
CA VAL A 112 -44.31 11.21 -57.35
C VAL A 112 -44.30 12.28 -56.26
N ALA A 113 -44.16 11.82 -55.03
CA ALA A 113 -44.09 12.65 -53.85
C ALA A 113 -42.66 12.54 -53.26
N PRO A 114 -42.03 13.67 -52.86
CA PRO A 114 -40.80 13.66 -52.07
C PRO A 114 -40.90 12.71 -50.88
N THR A 115 -39.83 11.94 -50.63
CA THR A 115 -39.74 11.16 -49.41
C THR A 115 -39.55 12.12 -48.24
N GLY A 116 -40.42 12.14 -47.23
CA GLY A 116 -40.24 12.97 -46.03
C GLY A 116 -40.72 14.40 -46.14
N PHE A 117 -42.03 14.59 -46.41
CA PHE A 117 -42.69 15.87 -46.19
C PHE A 117 -42.58 16.29 -44.72
N ALA A 118 -42.62 17.59 -44.48
CA ALA A 118 -42.75 18.18 -43.15
C ALA A 118 -44.00 19.05 -43.11
N SER A 119 -44.72 19.05 -41.98
CA SER A 119 -45.91 19.88 -41.84
C SER A 119 -45.55 21.38 -41.90
N LEU A 120 -46.41 22.17 -42.53
CA LEU A 120 -46.31 23.60 -42.87
C LEU A 120 -45.17 23.99 -43.80
N ILE A 121 -44.45 23.02 -44.40
CA ILE A 121 -43.46 23.29 -45.44
C ILE A 121 -44.07 23.00 -46.80
N SER A 122 -43.96 23.98 -47.69
CA SER A 122 -44.35 23.80 -49.07
C SER A 122 -43.33 22.95 -49.83
N ASP A 123 -43.77 21.86 -50.44
CA ASP A 123 -42.99 21.04 -51.36
C ASP A 123 -43.87 20.58 -52.53
N PHE A 124 -43.31 19.91 -53.53
CA PHE A 124 -43.97 19.64 -54.78
C PHE A 124 -44.44 18.18 -54.90
N ILE A 125 -45.70 17.97 -55.24
CA ILE A 125 -46.25 16.67 -55.65
C ILE A 125 -46.48 16.68 -57.14
N THR A 126 -45.83 15.77 -57.87
CA THR A 126 -46.02 15.63 -59.31
C THR A 126 -46.94 14.45 -59.62
N ILE A 127 -47.98 14.71 -60.42
CA ILE A 127 -48.95 13.71 -60.88
C ILE A 127 -48.68 13.42 -62.34
N TYR A 128 -48.60 12.13 -62.67
CA TYR A 128 -48.51 11.63 -64.03
C TYR A 128 -49.79 10.86 -64.36
N ALA A 129 -50.48 11.25 -65.43
CA ALA A 129 -51.62 10.56 -66.00
C ALA A 129 -51.22 9.93 -67.32
N LYS A 130 -51.56 8.65 -67.50
CA LYS A 130 -51.31 7.89 -68.72
C LYS A 130 -52.60 7.32 -69.29
N ASP A 131 -52.65 7.29 -70.61
CA ASP A 131 -53.73 6.68 -71.39
C ASP A 131 -53.74 5.15 -71.25
N THR A 132 -54.71 4.49 -71.88
CA THR A 132 -54.83 3.02 -71.89
C THR A 132 -53.66 2.29 -72.56
N LYS A 133 -52.81 3.01 -73.30
CA LYS A 133 -51.63 2.49 -74.01
C LYS A 133 -50.33 2.78 -73.25
N GLY A 134 -50.41 3.46 -72.10
CA GLY A 134 -49.27 3.84 -71.28
C GLY A 134 -48.52 5.09 -71.75
N ASN A 135 -49.04 5.84 -72.73
CA ASN A 135 -48.49 7.13 -73.14
C ASN A 135 -48.99 8.25 -72.21
N PRO A 136 -48.29 9.38 -72.12
CA PRO A 136 -48.76 10.54 -71.37
C PRO A 136 -50.13 11.02 -71.89
N TRP A 137 -51.04 11.32 -70.97
CA TRP A 137 -52.39 11.75 -71.32
C TRP A 137 -52.37 13.07 -72.12
N PRO A 138 -52.90 13.09 -73.35
CA PRO A 138 -52.72 14.24 -74.25
C PRO A 138 -53.65 15.42 -73.95
N ASN A 139 -54.72 15.22 -73.17
CA ASN A 139 -55.71 16.26 -72.90
C ASN A 139 -55.34 17.09 -71.66
N ASN A 140 -55.65 18.40 -71.71
CA ASN A 140 -55.40 19.34 -70.62
C ASN A 140 -56.52 19.32 -69.57
N ASP A 141 -56.85 18.14 -69.07
CA ASP A 141 -57.91 17.97 -68.08
C ASP A 141 -57.52 18.59 -66.74
N ASN A 142 -58.54 19.10 -66.04
CA ASN A 142 -58.38 19.62 -64.68
C ASN A 142 -58.24 18.44 -63.71
N ILE A 143 -57.10 18.35 -63.03
CA ILE A 143 -56.83 17.40 -61.97
C ILE A 143 -56.99 18.11 -60.64
N LYS A 144 -57.78 17.50 -59.75
CA LYS A 144 -57.92 17.97 -58.38
C LYS A 144 -57.11 17.09 -57.45
N LEU A 145 -56.38 17.71 -56.54
CA LEU A 145 -55.65 17.05 -55.46
C LEU A 145 -56.27 17.45 -54.12
N THR A 146 -56.67 16.47 -53.33
CA THR A 146 -57.27 16.67 -52.00
C THR A 146 -56.67 15.71 -50.97
N THR A 147 -56.85 16.04 -49.69
CA THR A 147 -56.55 15.16 -48.55
C THR A 147 -57.84 14.80 -47.82
N ASP A 148 -57.88 13.60 -47.25
CA ASP A 148 -59.02 13.11 -46.47
C ASP A 148 -59.26 13.92 -45.18
N ASP A 149 -58.18 14.38 -44.54
CA ASP A 149 -58.21 15.15 -43.30
C ASP A 149 -58.18 16.68 -43.52
N LYS A 150 -58.20 17.13 -44.78
CA LYS A 150 -58.07 18.55 -45.16
C LYS A 150 -56.77 19.19 -44.66
N SER A 151 -55.67 18.43 -44.64
CA SER A 151 -54.32 18.96 -44.35
C SER A 151 -53.87 20.05 -45.34
N PHE A 152 -54.53 20.22 -46.48
CA PHE A 152 -54.42 21.40 -47.33
C PHE A 152 -55.74 21.64 -48.07
N GLU A 153 -55.96 22.87 -48.56
CA GLU A 153 -57.14 23.22 -49.38
C GLU A 153 -57.12 22.50 -50.73
N GLU A 154 -58.28 22.12 -51.27
CA GLU A 154 -58.37 21.48 -52.60
C GLU A 154 -57.59 22.28 -53.65
N LEU A 155 -56.61 21.63 -54.27
CA LEU A 155 -55.81 22.23 -55.33
C LEU A 155 -56.31 21.73 -56.68
N ASN A 156 -56.30 22.59 -57.69
CA ASN A 156 -56.75 22.26 -59.04
C ASN A 156 -55.74 22.78 -60.07
N GLN A 157 -55.28 21.89 -60.94
CA GLN A 157 -54.32 22.21 -61.98
C GLN A 157 -54.59 21.41 -63.25
N LYS A 158 -54.32 22.00 -64.41
CA LYS A 158 -54.42 21.29 -65.69
C LYS A 158 -53.23 20.36 -65.88
N LEU A 159 -53.48 19.21 -66.49
CA LEU A 159 -52.42 18.42 -67.10
C LEU A 159 -51.78 19.19 -68.25
N ASP A 160 -50.47 19.03 -68.39
CA ASP A 160 -49.68 19.44 -69.53
C ASP A 160 -48.93 18.20 -70.02
N ASN A 161 -49.38 17.65 -71.15
CA ASN A 161 -48.84 16.41 -71.73
C ASN A 161 -48.72 15.26 -70.71
N GLY A 162 -49.81 15.01 -69.98
CA GLY A 162 -49.90 13.91 -69.01
C GLY A 162 -49.20 14.15 -67.69
N GLN A 163 -48.69 15.36 -67.41
CA GLN A 163 -48.07 15.70 -66.13
C GLN A 163 -48.62 16.99 -65.54
N THR A 164 -48.68 17.09 -64.21
CA THR A 164 -48.85 18.38 -63.50
C THR A 164 -48.18 18.36 -62.13
N THR A 165 -47.83 19.52 -61.57
CA THR A 165 -47.07 19.61 -60.30
C THR A 165 -47.72 20.62 -59.35
N PHE A 166 -48.15 20.12 -58.19
CA PHE A 166 -48.79 20.89 -57.13
C PHE A 166 -47.77 21.31 -56.07
N SER A 167 -47.82 22.58 -55.64
CA SER A 167 -47.13 23.04 -54.43
C SER A 167 -48.04 22.82 -53.23
N VAL A 168 -47.69 21.90 -52.33
CA VAL A 168 -48.51 21.50 -51.17
C VAL A 168 -47.80 21.81 -49.86
N SER A 169 -48.55 22.28 -48.87
CA SER A 169 -48.08 22.46 -47.50
C SER A 169 -49.08 21.80 -46.54
N PHE A 170 -48.67 20.76 -45.83
CA PHE A 170 -49.56 19.97 -44.97
C PHE A 170 -49.69 20.60 -43.59
N ILE A 171 -50.91 20.84 -43.10
CA ILE A 171 -51.13 21.45 -41.78
C ILE A 171 -50.75 20.52 -40.63
N THR A 172 -50.95 19.21 -40.79
CA THR A 172 -50.68 18.20 -39.75
C THR A 172 -49.74 17.10 -40.25
N ASP A 173 -49.08 16.40 -39.32
CA ASP A 173 -48.18 15.29 -39.59
C ASP A 173 -48.92 13.93 -39.61
N GLY A 174 -48.19 12.85 -39.90
CA GLY A 174 -48.70 11.49 -40.04
C GLY A 174 -48.81 11.03 -41.51
N THR A 175 -49.36 9.84 -41.70
CA THR A 175 -49.67 9.33 -43.04
C THR A 175 -50.91 10.03 -43.57
N LYS A 176 -50.77 10.75 -44.69
CA LYS A 176 -51.85 11.48 -45.34
C LYS A 176 -52.34 10.72 -46.56
N THR A 177 -53.65 10.67 -46.73
CA THR A 177 -54.27 10.05 -47.89
C THR A 177 -54.52 11.11 -48.94
N LEU A 178 -53.83 10.99 -50.08
CA LEU A 178 -53.96 11.87 -51.23
C LEU A 178 -55.00 11.31 -52.19
N ASN A 179 -56.05 12.07 -52.45
CA ASN A 179 -57.05 11.72 -53.46
C ASN A 179 -56.82 12.59 -54.70
N VAL A 180 -56.45 11.92 -55.79
CA VAL A 180 -56.29 12.51 -57.12
C VAL A 180 -57.57 12.27 -57.90
N ILE A 181 -58.33 13.33 -58.15
CA ILE A 181 -59.63 13.27 -58.80
C ILE A 181 -59.48 13.83 -60.21
N THR A 182 -59.82 13.01 -61.20
CA THR A 182 -59.95 13.38 -62.61
C THR A 182 -61.44 13.38 -63.00
N PRO A 183 -61.81 13.84 -64.20
CA PRO A 183 -63.19 13.72 -64.68
C PRO A 183 -63.72 12.27 -64.69
N GLU A 184 -62.83 11.29 -64.86
CA GLU A 184 -63.18 9.89 -65.11
C GLU A 184 -62.96 8.98 -63.90
N THR A 185 -62.00 9.31 -63.03
CA THR A 185 -61.61 8.42 -61.92
C THR A 185 -61.08 9.17 -60.71
N THR A 186 -61.14 8.53 -59.56
CA THR A 186 -60.43 8.98 -58.35
C THR A 186 -59.42 7.90 -57.94
N LYS A 187 -58.17 8.30 -57.76
CA LYS A 187 -57.09 7.41 -57.28
C LYS A 187 -56.56 7.90 -55.95
N THR A 188 -56.31 6.95 -55.05
CA THR A 188 -55.86 7.23 -53.69
C THR A 188 -54.40 6.82 -53.53
N PHE A 189 -53.59 7.70 -52.97
CA PHE A 189 -52.18 7.50 -52.64
C PHE A 189 -51.93 7.83 -51.18
N TYR A 190 -50.77 7.44 -50.66
CA TYR A 190 -50.37 7.73 -49.28
C TYR A 190 -49.03 8.45 -49.28
N VAL A 191 -48.92 9.49 -48.47
CA VAL A 191 -47.66 10.21 -48.24
C VAL A 191 -47.39 10.32 -46.75
N ALA A 192 -46.14 10.07 -46.35
CA ALA A 192 -45.71 10.26 -44.97
C ALA A 192 -45.25 11.70 -44.77
N VAL A 193 -45.97 12.43 -43.91
CA VAL A 193 -45.58 13.76 -43.43
C VAL A 193 -45.03 13.58 -42.03
N GLY A 194 -43.76 13.85 -41.81
CA GLY A 194 -43.19 13.74 -40.47
C GLY A 194 -43.44 15.01 -39.62
N PRO A 195 -43.20 14.92 -38.31
CA PRO A 195 -43.16 16.07 -37.42
C PRO A 195 -41.92 16.93 -37.67
N ARG A 196 -42.05 18.25 -37.52
CA ARG A 196 -40.89 19.15 -37.42
C ARG A 196 -40.01 18.71 -36.26
N ILE A 197 -38.70 18.95 -36.37
CA ILE A 197 -37.75 18.55 -35.32
C ILE A 197 -37.01 19.76 -34.78
N LEU A 198 -36.65 19.68 -33.50
CA LEU A 198 -35.75 20.64 -32.89
C LEU A 198 -34.30 20.13 -33.05
N LYS A 199 -33.35 21.03 -33.34
CA LYS A 199 -31.94 20.66 -33.55
C LYS A 199 -30.99 21.68 -32.92
N TYR A 200 -29.93 21.17 -32.29
CA TYR A 200 -28.80 21.96 -31.82
C TYR A 200 -27.97 22.42 -33.03
N ILE A 201 -27.79 23.73 -33.21
CA ILE A 201 -27.02 24.27 -34.35
C ILE A 201 -25.52 24.19 -34.09
N ALA A 202 -25.10 24.50 -32.85
CA ALA A 202 -23.72 24.41 -32.43
C ALA A 202 -23.48 23.07 -31.71
N PRO A 203 -22.38 22.35 -32.04
CA PRO A 203 -22.02 21.15 -31.30
C PRO A 203 -21.67 21.53 -29.85
N ILE A 204 -22.23 20.78 -28.91
CA ILE A 204 -21.84 20.86 -27.51
C ILE A 204 -20.46 20.19 -27.38
N GLN A 205 -19.53 20.83 -26.68
CA GLN A 205 -18.19 20.30 -26.47
C GLN A 205 -18.28 19.03 -25.62
N PRO A 206 -17.39 18.05 -25.82
CA PRO A 206 -17.43 16.79 -25.08
C PRO A 206 -17.11 16.96 -23.59
N SER A 207 -16.47 18.06 -23.19
CA SER A 207 -16.16 18.35 -21.79
C SER A 207 -16.20 19.83 -21.45
N TYR A 208 -16.53 20.12 -20.19
CA TYR A 208 -16.54 21.45 -19.60
C TYR A 208 -15.97 21.41 -18.17
N SER A 209 -15.34 22.50 -17.75
CA SER A 209 -15.18 22.85 -16.32
C SER A 209 -16.42 23.61 -15.85
N SER A 210 -16.73 23.63 -14.55
CA SER A 210 -17.84 24.41 -13.99
C SER A 210 -17.70 25.92 -14.19
N ASP A 211 -16.51 26.43 -14.51
CA ASP A 211 -16.30 27.82 -14.94
C ASP A 211 -16.59 28.07 -16.42
N SER A 212 -16.85 27.02 -17.20
CA SER A 212 -17.06 27.14 -18.64
C SER A 212 -18.41 27.80 -18.91
N VAL A 213 -18.36 28.83 -19.75
CA VAL A 213 -19.58 29.51 -20.22
C VAL A 213 -20.21 28.69 -21.34
N ILE A 214 -21.44 28.25 -21.11
CA ILE A 214 -22.22 27.48 -22.07
C ILE A 214 -23.29 28.38 -22.68
N SER A 215 -23.48 28.24 -23.98
CA SER A 215 -24.52 28.89 -24.75
C SER A 215 -25.06 27.90 -25.75
N VAL A 216 -26.39 27.84 -25.87
CA VAL A 216 -27.08 26.84 -26.66
C VAL A 216 -27.94 27.56 -27.68
N LEU A 217 -27.68 27.30 -28.96
CA LEU A 217 -28.49 27.78 -30.06
C LEU A 217 -29.29 26.62 -30.65
N LEU A 218 -30.61 26.74 -30.61
CA LEU A 218 -31.55 25.76 -31.11
C LEU A 218 -32.33 26.35 -32.29
N GLN A 219 -32.65 25.49 -33.25
CA GLN A 219 -33.45 25.84 -34.41
C GLN A 219 -34.43 24.72 -34.72
N VAL A 220 -35.67 25.11 -35.04
CA VAL A 220 -36.66 24.19 -35.59
C VAL A 220 -36.35 23.96 -37.07
N TYR A 221 -36.30 22.71 -37.47
CA TYR A 221 -36.08 22.26 -38.83
C TYR A 221 -37.28 21.44 -39.33
N ASP A 222 -37.30 21.23 -40.65
CA ASP A 222 -38.06 20.16 -41.28
C ASP A 222 -37.76 18.77 -40.67
N THR A 223 -38.53 17.77 -41.08
CA THR A 223 -38.42 16.38 -40.62
C THR A 223 -37.06 15.72 -40.85
N LYS A 224 -36.26 16.27 -41.76
CA LYS A 224 -34.94 15.74 -42.14
C LYS A 224 -33.80 16.53 -41.51
N GLY A 225 -34.08 17.63 -40.84
CA GLY A 225 -33.05 18.53 -40.33
C GLY A 225 -32.31 19.33 -41.41
N ALA A 226 -32.92 19.50 -42.60
CA ALA A 226 -32.30 20.13 -43.77
C ALA A 226 -32.66 21.62 -43.90
N ILE A 227 -33.95 21.96 -43.81
CA ILE A 227 -34.43 23.33 -43.97
C ILE A 227 -34.81 23.93 -42.60
N PRO A 228 -34.20 25.05 -42.17
CA PRO A 228 -34.60 25.75 -40.95
C PRO A 228 -35.92 26.49 -41.17
N LEU A 229 -36.80 26.44 -40.16
CA LEU A 229 -38.10 27.11 -40.17
C LEU A 229 -38.03 28.45 -39.44
N THR A 230 -38.45 29.52 -40.12
CA THR A 230 -38.32 30.91 -39.62
C THR A 230 -39.62 31.67 -39.47
N ASP A 231 -40.75 30.97 -39.60
CA ASP A 231 -42.08 31.53 -39.74
C ASP A 231 -42.96 31.43 -38.49
N GLN A 232 -42.55 30.64 -37.48
CA GLN A 232 -43.33 30.42 -36.26
C GLN A 232 -42.47 30.48 -35.00
N ASP A 233 -43.05 31.00 -33.91
CA ASP A 233 -42.45 31.03 -32.58
C ASP A 233 -42.91 29.82 -31.74
N TYR A 234 -42.00 29.24 -30.98
CA TYR A 234 -42.20 28.07 -30.12
C TYR A 234 -41.71 28.38 -28.72
N SER A 235 -42.42 27.87 -27.70
CA SER A 235 -41.95 27.93 -26.31
C SER A 235 -41.10 26.69 -26.03
N ILE A 236 -39.78 26.87 -26.01
CA ILE A 236 -38.83 25.77 -25.85
C ILE A 236 -38.34 25.77 -24.40
N ASN A 237 -38.33 24.58 -23.80
CA ASN A 237 -37.87 24.28 -22.46
C ASN A 237 -36.51 23.58 -22.54
N LEU A 238 -35.48 24.11 -21.88
CA LEU A 238 -34.16 23.50 -21.77
C LEU A 238 -33.95 22.93 -20.37
N GLU A 239 -33.56 21.67 -20.30
CA GLU A 239 -33.32 20.93 -19.05
C GLU A 239 -31.93 20.26 -19.11
N LEU A 240 -31.22 20.23 -17.99
CA LEU A 240 -29.98 19.47 -17.84
C LEU A 240 -30.33 18.09 -17.31
N VAL A 241 -29.92 17.03 -18.01
CA VAL A 241 -30.24 15.66 -17.62
C VAL A 241 -28.97 14.88 -17.39
N CYS A 242 -28.81 14.33 -16.18
CA CYS A 242 -27.74 13.39 -15.87
C CYS A 242 -27.96 12.04 -16.54
N THR A 243 -26.90 11.46 -17.11
CA THR A 243 -26.97 10.16 -17.80
C THR A 243 -26.52 8.99 -16.94
N SER A 244 -25.79 9.25 -15.86
CA SER A 244 -25.17 8.21 -15.02
C SER A 244 -24.95 8.70 -13.58
N SER A 245 -23.70 8.77 -13.12
CA SER A 245 -23.33 9.27 -11.80
C SER A 245 -22.97 10.75 -11.87
N CYS A 246 -23.89 11.61 -11.47
CA CYS A 246 -23.68 13.05 -11.35
C CYS A 246 -23.86 13.49 -9.90
N SER A 247 -23.23 14.59 -9.52
CA SER A 247 -23.42 15.16 -8.18
C SER A 247 -24.83 15.72 -8.02
N SER A 248 -25.33 16.40 -9.05
CA SER A 248 -26.72 16.87 -9.19
C SER A 248 -26.98 17.31 -10.65
N ASN A 249 -28.05 18.07 -10.93
CA ASN A 249 -28.42 18.58 -12.26
C ASN A 249 -28.58 20.12 -12.27
N VAL A 250 -27.63 20.85 -11.70
CA VAL A 250 -27.74 22.30 -11.48
C VAL A 250 -27.07 23.08 -12.62
N ILE A 251 -27.88 23.93 -13.28
CA ILE A 251 -27.39 25.05 -14.10
C ILE A 251 -27.35 26.28 -13.20
N ALA A 252 -26.27 27.06 -13.26
CA ALA A 252 -26.11 28.30 -12.51
C ALA A 252 -25.92 29.50 -13.43
N GLU A 253 -26.12 30.70 -12.88
CA GLU A 253 -25.87 31.94 -13.60
C GLU A 253 -24.37 32.12 -13.93
N LEU A 254 -24.08 33.00 -14.89
CA LEU A 254 -22.71 33.24 -15.34
C LEU A 254 -21.78 33.78 -14.24
N TYR A 255 -22.31 34.62 -13.35
CA TYR A 255 -21.52 35.36 -12.35
C TYR A 255 -21.86 35.00 -10.90
N SER A 256 -22.70 33.99 -10.68
CA SER A 256 -23.08 33.51 -9.36
C SER A 256 -23.27 31.99 -9.39
N ASP A 257 -23.05 31.33 -8.26
CA ASP A 257 -23.34 29.90 -8.10
C ASP A 257 -24.83 29.66 -7.77
N GLU A 258 -25.68 30.67 -7.94
CA GLU A 258 -27.12 30.55 -7.71
C GLU A 258 -27.76 29.67 -8.81
N PRO A 259 -28.56 28.66 -8.43
CA PRO A 259 -29.19 27.76 -9.37
C PRO A 259 -30.27 28.48 -10.18
N ILE A 260 -30.24 28.31 -11.51
CA ILE A 260 -31.32 28.73 -12.39
C ILE A 260 -32.44 27.67 -12.30
N PRO A 261 -33.69 28.07 -12.01
CA PRO A 261 -34.82 27.15 -12.00
C PRO A 261 -34.96 26.41 -13.35
N GLN A 262 -35.08 25.09 -13.28
CA GLN A 262 -35.28 24.25 -14.45
C GLN A 262 -36.73 23.76 -14.59
N PRO A 263 -37.23 23.59 -15.83
CA PRO A 263 -36.55 23.89 -17.09
C PRO A 263 -36.45 25.40 -17.36
N ILE A 264 -35.42 25.82 -18.08
CA ILE A 264 -35.30 27.20 -18.57
C ILE A 264 -36.24 27.34 -19.76
N ILE A 265 -37.14 28.33 -19.74
CA ILE A 265 -38.14 28.53 -20.79
C ILE A 265 -37.77 29.75 -21.62
N GLN A 266 -37.63 29.58 -22.94
CA GLN A 266 -37.41 30.67 -23.89
C GLN A 266 -38.35 30.55 -25.09
N LYS A 267 -38.86 31.68 -25.56
CA LYS A 267 -39.61 31.73 -26.82
C LYS A 267 -38.64 31.89 -27.98
N SER A 268 -38.75 31.05 -29.00
CA SER A 268 -38.01 31.24 -30.23
C SER A 268 -38.52 32.46 -31.00
N ALA A 269 -37.65 33.10 -31.77
CA ALA A 269 -38.01 34.10 -32.78
C ALA A 269 -37.77 33.49 -34.17
N GLY A 270 -38.84 33.18 -34.90
CA GLY A 270 -38.75 32.47 -36.18
C GLY A 270 -38.04 31.13 -36.04
N GLY A 271 -38.55 30.25 -35.17
CA GLY A 271 -38.02 28.91 -34.93
C GLY A 271 -36.62 28.83 -34.32
N GLN A 272 -35.90 29.94 -34.18
CA GLN A 272 -34.58 30.00 -33.56
C GLN A 272 -34.67 30.49 -32.11
N THR A 273 -34.01 29.82 -31.18
CA THR A 273 -33.92 30.27 -29.79
C THR A 273 -32.50 30.14 -29.25
N TYR A 274 -32.15 31.03 -28.33
CA TYR A 274 -30.86 31.09 -27.67
C TYR A 274 -31.04 30.95 -26.17
N PHE A 275 -30.35 29.99 -25.56
CA PHE A 275 -30.24 29.84 -24.12
C PHE A 275 -28.82 30.17 -23.67
N GLY A 276 -28.71 31.02 -22.65
CA GLY A 276 -27.45 31.40 -22.03
C GLY A 276 -27.17 32.90 -22.07
N PRO A 277 -25.95 33.30 -21.67
CA PRO A 277 -24.89 32.43 -21.14
C PRO A 277 -25.22 31.86 -19.74
N PHE A 278 -24.86 30.60 -19.49
CA PHE A 278 -24.99 29.94 -18.17
C PHE A 278 -23.81 29.00 -17.91
N ARG A 279 -23.69 28.48 -16.68
CA ARG A 279 -22.69 27.48 -16.27
C ARG A 279 -23.38 26.20 -15.80
N ILE A 280 -22.68 25.08 -15.81
CA ILE A 280 -23.12 23.84 -15.16
C ILE A 280 -22.17 23.59 -14.00
N ILE A 281 -22.68 23.70 -12.77
CA ILE A 281 -21.85 23.58 -11.55
C ILE A 281 -21.89 22.18 -10.93
N SER A 282 -22.67 21.27 -11.53
CA SER A 282 -22.68 19.85 -11.20
C SER A 282 -21.60 19.08 -11.93
N SER A 283 -20.97 18.13 -11.25
CA SER A 283 -20.05 17.16 -11.86
C SER A 283 -20.78 15.95 -12.42
N GLY A 284 -20.24 15.36 -13.49
CA GLY A 284 -20.74 14.12 -14.06
C GLY A 284 -20.96 14.17 -15.57
N LYS A 285 -21.74 13.22 -16.08
CA LYS A 285 -22.08 13.13 -17.50
C LYS A 285 -23.51 13.59 -17.73
N PHE A 286 -23.68 14.49 -18.68
CA PHE A 286 -24.94 15.14 -18.96
C PHE A 286 -25.25 15.16 -20.45
N TYR A 287 -26.52 15.33 -20.76
CA TYR A 287 -26.95 15.95 -22.01
C TYR A 287 -27.94 17.07 -21.69
N LEU A 288 -28.11 17.97 -22.65
CA LEU A 288 -29.17 18.96 -22.62
C LEU A 288 -30.38 18.41 -23.36
N LYS A 289 -31.55 18.50 -22.73
CA LYS A 289 -32.83 18.14 -23.33
C LYS A 289 -33.60 19.41 -23.64
N ALA A 290 -33.91 19.61 -24.90
CA ALA A 290 -34.76 20.69 -25.35
C ALA A 290 -36.13 20.12 -25.72
N SER A 291 -37.19 20.63 -25.12
CA SER A 291 -38.56 20.13 -25.30
C SER A 291 -39.53 21.26 -25.60
N CYS A 292 -40.56 20.97 -26.37
CA CYS A 292 -41.60 21.89 -26.79
C CYS A 292 -42.88 21.05 -26.95
N ASN A 293 -44.04 21.56 -26.54
CA ASN A 293 -45.27 20.75 -26.52
C ASN A 293 -45.70 20.32 -27.94
N GLU A 294 -45.33 21.11 -28.94
CA GLU A 294 -45.66 20.92 -30.34
C GLU A 294 -44.62 20.09 -31.12
N LEU A 295 -43.45 19.80 -30.53
CA LEU A 295 -42.31 19.19 -31.23
C LEU A 295 -41.73 18.00 -30.44
N PRO A 296 -41.18 16.97 -31.12
CA PRO A 296 -40.34 15.96 -30.47
C PRO A 296 -39.17 16.61 -29.72
N SER A 297 -38.81 16.05 -28.56
CA SER A 297 -37.66 16.54 -27.80
C SER A 297 -36.34 16.31 -28.56
N ALA A 298 -35.43 17.27 -28.46
CA ALA A 298 -34.07 17.18 -28.97
C ALA A 298 -33.07 16.98 -27.84
N PHE A 299 -32.05 16.18 -28.10
CA PHE A 299 -30.98 15.90 -27.16
C PHE A 299 -29.65 16.39 -27.72
N SER A 300 -28.81 17.00 -26.88
CA SER A 300 -27.44 17.27 -27.26
C SER A 300 -26.64 15.97 -27.32
N THR A 301 -25.41 16.04 -27.83
CA THR A 301 -24.40 15.02 -27.53
C THR A 301 -24.15 14.96 -26.03
N GLU A 302 -23.83 13.77 -25.49
CA GLU A 302 -23.36 13.63 -24.11
C GLU A 302 -22.05 14.40 -23.92
N PHE A 303 -21.90 15.06 -22.77
CA PHE A 303 -20.69 15.76 -22.37
C PHE A 303 -20.41 15.55 -20.88
N PHE A 304 -19.15 15.76 -20.49
CA PHE A 304 -18.69 15.61 -19.11
C PHE A 304 -18.39 16.96 -18.47
N VAL A 305 -18.81 17.17 -17.22
CA VAL A 305 -18.52 18.39 -16.47
C VAL A 305 -17.67 18.06 -15.24
N VAL A 306 -16.58 18.81 -15.08
CA VAL A 306 -15.74 18.82 -13.88
C VAL A 306 -16.16 19.99 -13.01
N ASN A 307 -16.63 19.74 -11.79
CA ASN A 307 -16.95 20.80 -10.85
C ASN A 307 -15.75 21.19 -9.99
N LYS A 308 -15.68 22.48 -9.64
CA LYS A 308 -14.83 22.95 -8.55
C LYS A 308 -15.42 22.53 -7.20
N TYR A 309 -14.56 22.50 -6.19
CA TYR A 309 -14.96 22.25 -4.81
C TYR A 309 -15.33 23.55 -4.12
N LYS A 310 -16.48 23.54 -3.45
CA LYS A 310 -16.93 24.61 -2.56
C LYS A 310 -16.51 24.34 -1.12
N ASP A 311 -16.46 23.06 -0.74
CA ASP A 311 -16.12 22.66 0.61
C ASP A 311 -15.37 21.33 0.61
N MET A 312 -14.43 21.18 1.54
CA MET A 312 -13.75 19.93 1.84
C MET A 312 -13.89 19.67 3.33
N THR A 313 -14.74 18.71 3.67
CA THR A 313 -14.91 18.28 5.05
C THR A 313 -14.06 17.05 5.31
N PHE A 314 -13.60 16.88 6.53
CA PHE A 314 -12.82 15.72 6.92
C PHE A 314 -13.24 15.24 8.31
N SER A 315 -12.91 14.00 8.61
CA SER A 315 -13.13 13.39 9.91
C SER A 315 -11.97 12.48 10.25
N LEU A 316 -11.52 12.55 11.49
CA LEU A 316 -10.45 11.74 12.03
C LEU A 316 -11.03 10.47 12.65
N SER A 317 -10.28 9.37 12.57
CA SER A 317 -10.63 8.09 13.23
C SER A 317 -10.58 8.14 14.76
N THR A 318 -9.84 9.09 15.33
CA THR A 318 -9.69 9.34 16.78
C THR A 318 -9.66 10.84 17.05
N ASP A 319 -10.18 11.26 18.20
CA ASP A 319 -10.10 12.63 18.71
C ASP A 319 -8.76 12.92 19.42
N LYS A 320 -8.02 11.87 19.78
CA LYS A 320 -6.70 11.96 20.43
C LYS A 320 -5.62 11.39 19.52
N ILE A 321 -5.05 12.26 18.69
CA ILE A 321 -3.91 11.90 17.86
C ILE A 321 -2.65 11.97 18.72
N THR A 322 -1.84 10.90 18.68
CA THR A 322 -0.53 10.88 19.35
C THR A 322 0.56 10.88 18.29
N ALA A 323 1.65 11.61 18.53
CA ALA A 323 2.81 11.59 17.63
C ALA A 323 3.30 10.14 17.44
N ASN A 324 3.77 9.77 16.25
CA ASN A 324 4.25 8.43 15.90
C ASN A 324 3.18 7.33 15.98
N PHE A 325 1.89 7.67 16.03
CA PHE A 325 0.79 6.73 15.88
C PHE A 325 -0.02 7.03 14.63
N ASN A 326 -0.42 5.96 13.93
CA ASN A 326 -1.30 6.07 12.78
C ASN A 326 -2.69 6.56 13.19
N PHE A 327 -3.26 7.44 12.38
CA PHE A 327 -4.68 7.76 12.39
C PHE A 327 -5.18 7.83 10.95
N ASP A 328 -6.43 7.42 10.74
CA ASP A 328 -7.09 7.59 9.45
C ASP A 328 -7.75 8.96 9.36
N LEU A 329 -7.53 9.64 8.24
CA LEU A 329 -8.20 10.87 7.80
C LEU A 329 -9.15 10.52 6.66
N THR A 330 -10.44 10.74 6.88
CA THR A 330 -11.46 10.62 5.84
C THR A 330 -11.79 12.00 5.30
N ILE A 331 -11.72 12.19 3.98
CA ILE A 331 -12.00 13.46 3.30
C ILE A 331 -13.23 13.30 2.39
N LYS A 332 -14.14 14.27 2.45
CA LYS A 332 -15.33 14.39 1.61
C LYS A 332 -15.32 15.72 0.87
N LEU A 333 -15.43 15.65 -0.45
CA LEU A 333 -15.35 16.77 -1.36
C LEU A 333 -16.76 17.17 -1.82
N ILE A 334 -17.16 18.39 -1.51
CA ILE A 334 -18.45 18.96 -1.87
C ILE A 334 -18.26 19.94 -3.02
N GLY A 335 -18.99 19.71 -4.10
CA GLY A 335 -18.97 20.55 -5.29
C GLY A 335 -19.59 21.92 -5.09
N GLN A 336 -19.39 22.82 -6.06
CA GLN A 336 -20.10 24.11 -6.14
C GLN A 336 -21.63 23.98 -6.06
N ASP A 337 -22.18 22.87 -6.54
CA ASP A 337 -23.60 22.54 -6.45
C ASP A 337 -24.08 22.13 -5.04
N GLY A 338 -23.17 22.01 -4.06
CA GLY A 338 -23.50 21.62 -2.68
C GLY A 338 -23.66 20.10 -2.48
N PHE A 339 -23.34 19.28 -3.47
CA PHE A 339 -23.42 17.82 -3.41
C PHE A 339 -22.03 17.17 -3.48
N PRO A 340 -21.85 15.92 -3.03
CA PRO A 340 -20.59 15.20 -3.20
C PRO A 340 -20.17 15.16 -4.67
N SER A 341 -18.94 15.55 -4.96
CA SER A 341 -18.44 15.54 -6.34
C SER A 341 -18.35 14.11 -6.89
N THR A 342 -18.63 13.91 -8.17
CA THR A 342 -18.40 12.62 -8.84
C THR A 342 -17.08 12.57 -9.59
N THR A 343 -16.38 13.70 -9.71
CA THR A 343 -15.10 13.82 -10.41
C THR A 343 -13.94 13.36 -9.54
N SER A 344 -13.00 12.63 -10.14
CA SER A 344 -11.74 12.28 -9.49
C SER A 344 -10.78 13.47 -9.49
N SER A 345 -10.12 13.72 -8.36
CA SER A 345 -9.09 14.75 -8.24
C SER A 345 -7.98 14.32 -7.30
N THR A 346 -6.82 14.95 -7.44
CA THR A 346 -5.72 14.83 -6.48
C THR A 346 -5.94 15.83 -5.35
N ILE A 347 -5.83 15.35 -4.11
CA ILE A 347 -5.83 16.14 -2.88
C ILE A 347 -4.42 16.13 -2.31
N PHE A 348 -3.94 17.31 -1.90
CA PHE A 348 -2.66 17.50 -1.25
C PHE A 348 -2.90 17.91 0.20
N ILE A 349 -2.31 17.17 1.14
CA ILE A 349 -2.41 17.41 2.58
C ILE A 349 -1.04 17.90 3.07
N LYS A 350 -1.03 18.94 3.89
CA LYS A 350 0.19 19.42 4.57
C LYS A 350 -0.16 19.82 5.99
N ASP A 351 0.81 19.76 6.90
CA ASP A 351 0.68 20.42 8.20
C ASP A 351 1.50 21.71 8.26
N SER A 352 1.14 22.57 9.21
CA SER A 352 1.82 23.84 9.45
C SER A 352 3.29 23.71 9.86
N SER A 353 3.74 22.53 10.33
CA SER A 353 5.11 22.33 10.81
C SER A 353 5.99 21.39 9.96
N GLY A 354 5.42 20.74 8.93
CA GLY A 354 6.13 19.73 8.14
C GLY A 354 6.40 18.42 8.88
N SER A 355 5.63 18.14 9.95
CA SER A 355 5.75 16.93 10.78
C SER A 355 4.83 15.80 10.34
N LEU A 356 3.89 16.07 9.44
CA LEU A 356 2.95 15.08 8.92
C LEU A 356 3.63 14.18 7.89
N GLU A 357 3.48 12.88 8.07
CA GLU A 357 4.03 11.83 7.23
C GLU A 357 2.92 10.86 6.79
N GLY A 358 3.18 10.09 5.72
CA GLY A 358 2.23 9.14 5.13
C GLY A 358 1.83 9.47 3.70
N GLU A 359 0.67 8.99 3.26
CA GLU A 359 0.14 9.29 1.92
C GLU A 359 -0.55 10.67 1.93
N VAL A 360 0.26 11.71 1.73
CA VAL A 360 -0.15 13.13 1.73
C VAL A 360 -0.61 13.65 0.36
N GLU A 361 -0.45 12.86 -0.70
CA GLU A 361 -0.98 13.11 -2.03
C GLU A 361 -1.84 11.92 -2.44
N LEU A 362 -3.15 12.14 -2.58
CA LEU A 362 -4.11 11.05 -2.76
C LEU A 362 -5.16 11.39 -3.82
N ILE A 363 -5.67 10.35 -4.50
CA ILE A 363 -6.70 10.49 -5.53
C ILE A 363 -8.06 10.22 -4.91
N ALA A 364 -8.86 11.28 -4.76
CA ALA A 364 -10.26 11.15 -4.40
C ALA A 364 -11.07 10.58 -5.57
N LYS A 365 -11.97 9.65 -5.28
CA LYS A 365 -12.90 9.06 -6.26
C LYS A 365 -14.31 9.26 -5.75
N GLN A 366 -15.20 9.77 -6.62
CA GLN A 366 -16.58 10.06 -6.22
C GLN A 366 -16.66 10.97 -4.99
N GLY A 367 -15.77 11.97 -4.92
CA GLY A 367 -15.77 12.97 -3.87
C GLY A 367 -15.37 12.43 -2.50
N PHE A 368 -14.69 11.28 -2.45
CA PHE A 368 -14.34 10.61 -1.22
C PHE A 368 -12.95 9.99 -1.29
N CYS A 369 -12.22 10.07 -0.17
CA CYS A 369 -11.00 9.30 0.06
C CYS A 369 -10.69 9.13 1.55
N ILE A 370 -9.88 8.11 1.85
CA ILE A 370 -9.35 7.82 3.18
C ILE A 370 -7.84 7.64 3.01
N THR A 371 -7.06 8.20 3.93
CA THR A 371 -5.61 8.00 4.02
C THR A 371 -5.20 7.77 5.46
N THR A 372 -4.14 6.99 5.67
CA THR A 372 -3.54 6.77 7.00
C THR A 372 -2.29 7.63 7.11
N LEU A 373 -2.25 8.47 8.15
CA LEU A 373 -1.21 9.46 8.38
C LEU A 373 -0.68 9.32 9.81
N TRP A 374 0.48 9.93 10.08
CA TRP A 374 1.01 10.11 11.43
C TRP A 374 1.81 11.41 11.52
N PHE A 375 2.01 11.91 12.73
CA PHE A 375 2.87 13.06 12.99
C PHE A 375 4.17 12.62 13.66
N ASN A 376 5.33 13.05 13.17
CA ASN A 376 6.63 12.78 13.83
C ASN A 376 6.94 13.74 15.00
N ALA A 377 6.07 14.75 15.23
CA ALA A 377 6.21 15.72 16.31
C ALA A 377 4.83 16.07 16.91
N TYR A 378 4.80 16.28 18.23
CA TYR A 378 3.60 16.67 18.97
C TYR A 378 3.34 18.19 18.92
N GLY A 379 2.25 18.62 19.55
CA GLY A 379 1.83 20.02 19.66
C GLY A 379 0.62 20.35 18.79
N ASP A 380 0.16 21.60 18.86
CA ASP A 380 -0.94 22.07 18.03
C ASP A 380 -0.47 22.27 16.58
N LYS A 381 -1.21 21.69 15.64
CA LYS A 381 -0.96 21.67 14.20
C LYS A 381 -2.17 22.25 13.47
N VAL A 382 -1.97 22.61 12.20
CA VAL A 382 -3.05 22.92 11.28
C VAL A 382 -2.88 22.04 10.06
N LEU A 383 -3.86 21.18 9.77
CA LEU A 383 -3.90 20.44 8.51
C LEU A 383 -4.50 21.32 7.43
N ALA A 384 -3.72 21.57 6.38
CA ALA A 384 -4.12 22.28 5.20
C ALA A 384 -4.32 21.30 4.04
N MET A 385 -5.52 21.28 3.46
CA MET A 385 -5.86 20.50 2.27
C MET A 385 -6.05 21.43 1.08
N SER A 386 -5.50 21.04 -0.07
CA SER A 386 -5.72 21.74 -1.33
C SER A 386 -5.96 20.77 -2.48
N SER A 387 -6.58 21.25 -3.55
CA SER A 387 -6.80 20.50 -4.78
C SER A 387 -6.70 21.43 -5.98
N LEU A 388 -6.34 20.90 -7.15
CA LEU A 388 -6.35 21.67 -8.40
C LEU A 388 -7.77 22.09 -8.84
N LEU A 389 -8.81 21.53 -8.22
CA LEU A 389 -10.21 21.89 -8.46
C LEU A 389 -10.76 22.88 -7.40
N SER A 390 -9.89 23.45 -6.56
CA SER A 390 -10.26 24.49 -5.59
C SER A 390 -9.20 25.58 -5.60
N ASP A 391 -9.62 26.84 -5.55
CA ASP A 391 -8.71 27.96 -5.32
C ASP A 391 -8.48 28.18 -3.80
N ASP A 392 -9.37 27.63 -2.96
CA ASP A 392 -9.30 27.70 -1.50
C ASP A 392 -8.44 26.59 -0.90
N ILE A 393 -7.79 26.92 0.23
CA ILE A 393 -7.11 25.97 1.12
C ILE A 393 -8.02 25.75 2.33
N PHE A 394 -8.32 24.48 2.61
CA PHE A 394 -9.17 24.09 3.74
C PHE A 394 -8.27 23.72 4.92
N GLU A 395 -8.40 24.47 6.01
CA GLU A 395 -7.56 24.33 7.19
C GLU A 395 -8.34 23.81 8.38
N GLU A 396 -7.77 22.87 9.14
CA GLU A 396 -8.30 22.42 10.42
C GLU A 396 -7.21 22.37 11.51
N PRO A 397 -7.46 22.96 12.68
CA PRO A 397 -6.60 22.79 13.83
C PRO A 397 -6.68 21.38 14.42
N ILE A 398 -5.53 20.77 14.69
CA ILE A 398 -5.41 19.46 15.35
C ILE A 398 -4.45 19.57 16.52
N SER A 399 -4.82 19.00 17.67
CA SER A 399 -3.89 18.86 18.80
C SER A 399 -3.27 17.47 18.79
N VAL A 400 -1.95 17.40 18.64
CA VAL A 400 -1.18 16.14 18.63
C VAL A 400 -0.55 15.96 20.01
N ALA A 401 -0.96 14.93 20.73
CA ALA A 401 -0.39 14.58 22.03
C ALA A 401 1.02 13.96 21.88
N SER A 402 1.85 14.13 22.91
CA SER A 402 3.14 13.45 22.99
C SER A 402 2.96 11.95 23.26
N ASN A 403 3.95 11.16 22.85
CA ASN A 403 4.10 9.79 23.29
C ASN A 403 4.12 9.70 24.83
N THR A 404 3.62 8.60 25.38
CA THR A 404 3.69 8.29 26.81
C THR A 404 4.72 7.21 27.04
N ILE A 405 5.65 7.43 27.97
CA ILE A 405 6.56 6.39 28.44
C ILE A 405 5.86 5.65 29.58
N VAL A 406 5.80 4.32 29.47
CA VAL A 406 5.32 3.42 30.51
C VAL A 406 6.47 2.49 30.88
N ILE A 407 6.83 2.49 32.15
CA ILE A 407 7.83 1.60 32.72
C ILE A 407 7.09 0.56 33.54
N GLU A 408 7.41 -0.71 33.33
CA GLU A 408 6.90 -1.78 34.18
C GLU A 408 7.42 -1.56 35.61
N ASP A 409 6.55 -1.67 36.62
CA ASP A 409 6.90 -1.43 38.02
C ASP A 409 8.15 -2.24 38.39
N ILE A 410 9.23 -1.54 38.76
CA ILE A 410 10.46 -2.18 39.21
C ILE A 410 10.18 -2.76 40.60
N PRO A 411 10.37 -4.07 40.83
CA PRO A 411 10.32 -4.64 42.16
C PRO A 411 11.29 -3.89 43.09
N GLU A 412 10.91 -3.63 44.34
CA GLU A 412 11.75 -2.89 45.30
C GLU A 412 13.15 -3.50 45.47
N ILE A 413 13.29 -4.81 45.24
CA ILE A 413 14.57 -5.54 45.29
C ILE A 413 15.50 -5.27 44.10
N ASP A 414 14.97 -4.79 42.97
CA ASP A 414 15.73 -4.51 41.74
C ASP A 414 16.10 -3.02 41.62
N ILE A 415 15.68 -2.19 42.58
CA ILE A 415 16.09 -0.79 42.68
C ILE A 415 17.52 -0.77 43.25
N PRO A 416 18.49 -0.15 42.56
CA PRO A 416 19.86 -0.09 43.05
C PRO A 416 19.93 0.75 44.32
N THR A 417 20.41 0.14 45.39
CA THR A 417 20.65 0.77 46.71
C THR A 417 22.09 1.22 46.88
N THR A 418 22.99 0.82 45.96
CA THR A 418 24.41 1.19 45.99
C THR A 418 24.93 1.53 44.61
N THR A 419 26.06 2.25 44.55
CA THR A 419 26.78 2.59 43.30
C THR A 419 27.35 1.37 42.52
N ARG A 420 26.91 0.16 42.84
CA ARG A 420 27.35 -1.11 42.24
C ARG A 420 26.22 -1.91 41.59
N GLU A 421 24.97 -1.60 41.91
CA GLU A 421 23.80 -2.29 41.38
C GLU A 421 23.33 -1.62 40.09
N SER A 422 22.81 -2.38 39.13
CA SER A 422 22.27 -1.84 37.88
C SER A 422 20.75 -1.77 37.92
N PHE A 423 20.18 -0.77 37.24
CA PHE A 423 18.76 -0.75 36.94
C PHE A 423 18.41 -1.83 35.93
N ILE A 424 17.31 -2.56 36.18
CA ILE A 424 16.67 -3.44 35.21
C ILE A 424 15.28 -2.86 34.90
N LEU A 425 15.12 -2.31 33.70
CA LEU A 425 13.92 -1.55 33.31
C LEU A 425 13.34 -2.11 32.04
N ASN A 426 12.04 -2.40 32.04
CA ASN A 426 11.28 -2.65 30.83
C ASN A 426 10.51 -1.38 30.46
N ILE A 427 10.93 -0.73 29.38
CA ILE A 427 10.35 0.53 28.91
C ILE A 427 9.48 0.23 27.70
N THR A 428 8.28 0.81 27.71
CA THR A 428 7.36 0.81 26.57
C THR A 428 6.93 2.24 26.23
N ILE A 429 6.94 2.56 24.94
CA ILE A 429 6.45 3.81 24.37
C ILE A 429 5.03 3.52 23.90
N MET A 430 4.07 4.22 24.46
CA MET A 430 2.66 4.04 24.20
C MET A 430 2.00 5.33 23.71
N ASP A 431 0.80 5.20 23.18
CA ASP A 431 -0.05 6.34 22.85
C ASP A 431 -0.41 7.15 24.10
N SER A 432 -0.94 8.36 23.91
CA SER A 432 -1.34 9.24 25.02
C SER A 432 -2.43 8.64 25.92
N GLU A 433 -3.14 7.61 25.45
CA GLU A 433 -4.14 6.86 26.21
C GLU A 433 -3.61 5.57 26.86
N LYS A 434 -2.32 5.23 26.67
CA LYS A 434 -1.67 4.01 27.19
C LYS A 434 -2.34 2.70 26.74
N LYS A 435 -2.97 2.68 25.56
CA LYS A 435 -3.66 1.53 24.98
C LYS A 435 -2.78 0.75 24.00
N PHE A 436 -1.97 1.45 23.21
CA PHE A 436 -1.21 0.85 22.11
C PHE A 436 0.28 1.14 22.28
N ILE A 437 1.11 0.11 22.10
CA ILE A 437 2.57 0.26 22.03
C ILE A 437 2.93 0.76 20.63
N GLU A 438 3.81 1.76 20.56
CA GLU A 438 4.36 2.25 19.31
C GLU A 438 5.18 1.13 18.64
N ASN A 439 4.87 0.77 17.40
CA ASN A 439 5.57 -0.30 16.70
C ASN A 439 5.76 -0.07 15.19
N ALA A 440 5.41 1.12 14.70
CA ALA A 440 5.28 1.41 13.28
C ALA A 440 6.33 2.41 12.80
N HIS A 441 6.68 3.41 13.62
CA HIS A 441 7.30 4.66 13.21
C HIS A 441 8.56 5.04 14.01
N GLY A 442 9.14 4.09 14.77
CA GLY A 442 10.51 4.20 15.26
C GLY A 442 11.53 4.40 14.11
N PRO A 443 12.80 4.74 14.39
CA PRO A 443 13.50 4.57 15.66
C PRO A 443 13.22 5.67 16.69
N HIS A 444 13.00 5.26 17.94
CA HIS A 444 12.95 6.13 19.10
C HIS A 444 14.26 6.10 19.87
N LYS A 445 14.86 7.27 20.10
CA LYS A 445 16.05 7.44 20.92
C LYS A 445 15.63 7.68 22.37
N ILE A 446 16.05 6.79 23.27
CA ILE A 446 15.80 6.87 24.70
C ILE A 446 17.12 7.22 25.39
N GLU A 447 17.15 8.24 26.24
CA GLU A 447 18.33 8.69 26.98
C GLU A 447 18.05 8.70 28.48
N PHE A 448 19.04 8.31 29.28
CA PHE A 448 18.90 8.20 30.73
C PHE A 448 19.75 9.26 31.45
N SER A 449 19.20 9.83 32.50
CA SER A 449 19.85 10.81 33.36
C SER A 449 19.35 10.69 34.81
N LEU A 450 20.08 11.26 35.75
CA LEU A 450 19.67 11.38 37.15
C LEU A 450 19.34 12.85 37.45
N ASP A 451 18.36 13.08 38.32
CA ASP A 451 18.01 14.40 38.87
C ASP A 451 18.00 14.32 40.41
N PRO A 452 18.80 15.12 41.15
CA PRO A 452 19.77 16.11 40.67
C PRO A 452 20.91 15.51 39.83
N ASP A 453 21.60 16.35 39.05
CA ASP A 453 22.65 15.93 38.09
C ASP A 453 23.66 14.95 38.71
N GLY A 454 23.56 13.67 38.32
CA GLY A 454 24.46 12.59 38.71
C GLY A 454 24.96 11.78 37.49
N GLU A 455 26.13 11.15 37.60
CA GLU A 455 26.69 10.35 36.50
C GLU A 455 26.16 8.90 36.53
N LEU A 456 25.53 8.48 35.44
CA LEU A 456 25.24 7.06 35.16
C LEU A 456 26.41 6.45 34.41
N ASP A 457 26.75 5.20 34.68
CA ASP A 457 27.66 4.36 33.89
C ASP A 457 26.92 3.25 33.17
N GLY A 458 27.61 2.61 32.22
CA GLY A 458 27.05 1.49 31.46
C GLY A 458 27.08 1.71 29.96
N THR A 459 26.81 0.63 29.22
CA THR A 459 26.80 0.66 27.75
C THR A 459 25.50 1.25 27.18
N GLN A 460 24.43 1.31 27.98
CA GLN A 460 23.08 1.68 27.55
C GLN A 460 22.62 3.06 28.08
N ARG A 461 23.52 4.05 28.21
CA ARG A 461 23.15 5.44 28.60
C ARG A 461 22.21 6.10 27.58
N SER A 462 22.26 5.64 26.34
CA SER A 462 21.23 5.87 25.34
C SER A 462 20.92 4.57 24.60
N ALA A 463 19.69 4.46 24.14
CA ALA A 463 19.18 3.30 23.43
C ALA A 463 18.34 3.75 22.24
N ILE A 464 18.22 2.86 21.26
CA ILE A 464 17.31 3.05 20.13
C ILE A 464 16.37 1.85 20.09
N THR A 465 15.06 2.10 20.05
CA THR A 465 14.05 1.07 19.83
C THR A 465 13.28 1.33 18.55
N ASN A 466 13.04 0.28 17.76
CA ASN A 466 12.26 0.34 16.53
C ASN A 466 10.81 -0.14 16.74
N ASN A 467 10.49 -0.71 17.90
CA ASN A 467 9.22 -1.34 18.21
C ASN A 467 8.61 -0.83 19.51
N GLY A 468 8.99 0.38 19.92
CA GLY A 468 8.53 1.04 21.13
C GLY A 468 8.80 0.29 22.43
N SER A 469 9.54 -0.81 22.45
CA SER A 469 9.86 -1.57 23.66
C SER A 469 11.37 -1.74 23.81
N PHE A 470 11.88 -1.58 25.01
CA PHE A 470 13.32 -1.70 25.28
C PHE A 470 13.58 -2.20 26.71
N LEU A 471 14.46 -3.20 26.84
CA LEU A 471 14.94 -3.71 28.13
C LEU A 471 16.35 -3.16 28.40
N ILE A 472 16.49 -2.50 29.55
CA ILE A 472 17.78 -2.05 30.09
C ILE A 472 18.19 -2.97 31.20
N SER A 473 19.48 -3.30 31.27
CA SER A 473 20.03 -4.13 32.34
C SER A 473 21.42 -3.71 32.83
N ASP A 474 22.04 -2.72 32.17
CA ASP A 474 23.42 -2.28 32.43
C ASP A 474 23.49 -0.76 32.65
N LEU A 475 22.56 -0.20 33.43
CA LEU A 475 22.61 1.23 33.81
C LEU A 475 22.95 1.33 35.30
N ILE A 476 24.11 1.90 35.64
CA ILE A 476 24.66 1.87 37.01
C ILE A 476 24.93 3.30 37.51
N PRO A 477 24.41 3.75 38.65
CA PRO A 477 24.77 5.05 39.21
C PRO A 477 26.23 5.06 39.70
N LYS A 478 27.02 6.09 39.33
CA LYS A 478 28.38 6.27 39.83
C LYS A 478 28.44 7.04 41.14
N ASP A 479 27.56 8.02 41.27
CA ASP A 479 27.53 8.92 42.41
C ASP A 479 26.59 8.36 43.49
N SER A 480 26.97 8.54 44.75
CA SER A 480 26.08 8.28 45.88
C SER A 480 25.25 9.51 46.19
N GLY A 481 23.99 9.33 46.56
CA GLY A 481 23.05 10.40 46.83
C GLY A 481 21.62 9.94 46.63
N ASP A 482 20.70 10.88 46.77
CA ASP A 482 19.29 10.67 46.56
C ASP A 482 18.94 11.22 45.16
N PHE A 483 18.43 10.35 44.28
CA PHE A 483 18.22 10.67 42.85
C PHE A 483 16.87 10.20 42.34
N TYR A 484 16.34 10.88 41.32
CA TYR A 484 15.28 10.40 40.45
C TYR A 484 15.86 9.96 39.12
N LEU A 485 15.30 8.90 38.52
CA LEU A 485 15.67 8.46 37.18
C LEU A 485 14.84 9.23 36.16
N VAL A 486 15.51 10.02 35.32
CA VAL A 486 14.88 10.81 34.26
C VAL A 486 15.19 10.19 32.90
N ILE A 487 14.13 9.89 32.15
CA ILE A 487 14.17 9.30 30.82
C ILE A 487 13.77 10.36 29.81
N THR A 488 14.63 10.60 28.83
CA THR A 488 14.36 11.51 27.73
C THR A 488 14.10 10.74 26.45
N LEU A 489 12.93 10.92 25.84
CA LEU A 489 12.55 10.34 24.55
C LEU A 489 12.70 11.38 23.43
N ASP A 490 13.45 11.00 22.39
CA ASP A 490 13.71 11.76 21.17
C ASP A 490 14.22 13.19 21.44
N GLY A 491 14.93 13.38 22.56
CA GLY A 491 15.48 14.67 23.01
C GLY A 491 14.45 15.68 23.52
N ASN A 492 13.15 15.41 23.39
CA ASN A 492 12.09 16.39 23.62
C ASN A 492 11.21 16.07 24.83
N TYR A 493 11.01 14.79 25.14
CA TYR A 493 10.07 14.38 26.18
C TYR A 493 10.81 13.83 27.40
N LYS A 494 10.67 14.49 28.56
CA LYS A 494 11.26 14.04 29.82
C LYS A 494 10.20 13.37 30.69
N TYR A 495 10.52 12.18 31.16
CA TYR A 495 9.72 11.40 32.10
C TYR A 495 10.56 11.06 33.33
N THR A 496 10.11 11.47 34.50
CA THR A 496 10.73 11.09 35.77
C THR A 496 10.07 9.78 36.23
N TYR A 497 10.86 8.70 36.29
CA TYR A 497 10.38 7.40 36.73
C TYR A 497 10.12 7.41 38.23
N SER A 498 8.85 7.22 38.58
CA SER A 498 8.33 7.23 39.95
C SER A 498 8.55 8.58 40.65
N ASP A 499 7.58 9.02 41.45
CA ASP A 499 7.79 10.14 42.38
C ASP A 499 8.62 9.70 43.61
N VAL A 500 9.27 8.53 43.53
CA VAL A 500 10.07 7.93 44.60
C VAL A 500 11.54 8.17 44.33
N GLU A 501 12.18 8.83 45.28
CA GLU A 501 13.60 9.11 45.32
C GLU A 501 14.40 7.83 45.63
N PHE A 502 15.41 7.53 44.82
CA PHE A 502 16.32 6.40 45.03
C PHE A 502 17.50 6.84 45.90
N SER A 503 17.66 6.25 47.08
CA SER A 503 18.81 6.49 47.93
C SER A 503 19.94 5.52 47.58
N ILE A 504 20.98 6.04 46.91
CA ILE A 504 22.13 5.27 46.44
C ILE A 504 23.30 5.50 47.39
N GLU A 505 23.67 4.48 48.16
CA GLU A 505 24.80 4.53 49.06
C GLU A 505 26.14 4.28 48.34
N SER A 506 27.20 4.93 48.81
CA SER A 506 28.56 4.57 48.39
C SER A 506 28.88 3.16 48.87
N ALA A 507 29.24 2.26 47.97
CA ALA A 507 29.50 0.88 48.36
C ALA A 507 30.67 0.77 49.36
N SER A 508 30.38 0.29 50.57
CA SER A 508 31.37 0.13 51.63
C SER A 508 32.40 -0.98 51.28
N CYS A 509 33.68 -0.64 51.33
CA CYS A 509 34.78 -1.58 51.11
C CYS A 509 35.33 -2.03 52.46
N PHE A 510 34.99 -3.24 52.90
CA PHE A 510 35.58 -3.82 54.11
C PHE A 510 36.96 -4.43 53.79
N PRO A 511 37.99 -4.18 54.63
CA PRO A 511 39.30 -4.77 54.44
C PRO A 511 39.23 -6.29 54.54
N GLY A 512 39.88 -6.97 53.59
CA GLY A 512 39.86 -8.42 53.52
C GLY A 512 40.74 -9.11 54.56
N SER A 513 40.15 -9.92 55.42
CA SER A 513 40.85 -10.57 56.54
C SER A 513 41.62 -11.85 56.18
N GLY A 514 41.34 -12.47 55.02
CA GLY A 514 41.91 -13.76 54.62
C GLY A 514 43.45 -13.79 54.57
N PRO A 515 44.09 -12.95 53.72
CA PRO A 515 45.55 -12.93 53.58
C PRO A 515 46.27 -12.55 54.88
N ILE A 516 45.71 -11.61 55.66
CA ILE A 516 46.24 -11.22 56.97
C ILE A 516 46.24 -12.44 57.91
N SER A 517 45.15 -13.21 57.92
CA SER A 517 45.02 -14.40 58.75
C SER A 517 46.06 -15.46 58.37
N CYS A 518 46.22 -15.75 57.06
CA CYS A 518 47.24 -16.70 56.57
C CYS A 518 48.66 -16.25 56.95
N MET A 519 49.00 -14.99 56.70
CA MET A 519 50.30 -14.42 57.07
C MET A 519 50.57 -14.56 58.56
N SER A 520 49.58 -14.24 59.41
CA SER A 520 49.71 -14.31 60.87
C SER A 520 49.99 -15.73 61.34
N VAL A 521 49.31 -16.73 60.76
CA VAL A 521 49.55 -18.15 61.05
C VAL A 521 50.95 -18.58 60.63
N LEU A 522 51.40 -18.22 59.43
CA LEU A 522 52.74 -18.58 58.93
C LEU A 522 53.86 -17.97 59.77
N ILE A 523 53.76 -16.70 60.15
CA ILE A 523 54.73 -16.03 61.01
C ILE A 523 54.74 -16.67 62.40
N PHE A 524 53.56 -16.94 62.98
CA PHE A 524 53.45 -17.60 64.28
C PHE A 524 54.11 -18.99 64.28
N LEU A 525 53.79 -19.82 63.29
CA LEU A 525 54.40 -21.15 63.14
C LEU A 525 55.91 -21.06 62.94
N SER A 526 56.38 -20.11 62.14
CA SER A 526 57.81 -19.87 61.90
C SER A 526 58.57 -19.57 63.19
N ILE A 527 58.02 -18.71 64.05
CA ILE A 527 58.62 -18.35 65.33
C ILE A 527 58.60 -19.54 66.29
N ILE A 528 57.43 -20.15 66.51
CA ILE A 528 57.26 -21.23 67.49
C ILE A 528 58.10 -22.44 67.12
N LEU A 529 58.05 -22.91 65.86
CA LEU A 529 58.83 -24.07 65.43
C LEU A 529 60.33 -23.80 65.46
N SER A 530 60.77 -22.59 65.10
CA SER A 530 62.18 -22.19 65.23
C SER A 530 62.68 -22.25 66.67
N VAL A 531 61.88 -21.78 67.63
CA VAL A 531 62.18 -21.86 69.07
C VAL A 531 62.23 -23.31 69.52
N VAL A 532 61.22 -24.12 69.17
CA VAL A 532 61.18 -25.55 69.51
C VAL A 532 62.41 -26.28 68.98
N PHE A 533 62.78 -26.10 67.70
CA PHE A 533 63.96 -26.75 67.12
C PHE A 533 65.27 -26.25 67.74
N ALA A 534 65.37 -24.98 68.11
CA ALA A 534 66.53 -24.47 68.83
C ALA A 534 66.75 -25.17 70.19
N PHE A 535 65.68 -25.53 70.88
CA PHE A 535 65.73 -26.29 72.13
C PHE A 535 65.97 -27.79 71.92
N VAL A 536 65.18 -28.42 71.04
CA VAL A 536 65.23 -29.87 70.78
C VAL A 536 66.60 -30.31 70.26
N ASP A 537 67.21 -29.52 69.38
CA ASP A 537 68.47 -29.87 68.73
C ASP A 537 69.70 -29.21 69.36
N LYS A 538 69.58 -28.65 70.58
CA LYS A 538 70.65 -27.93 71.28
C LYS A 538 71.99 -28.68 71.32
N ASN A 539 71.92 -30.01 71.44
CA ASN A 539 73.07 -30.91 71.58
C ASN A 539 73.41 -31.71 70.31
N VAL A 540 72.67 -31.54 69.21
CA VAL A 540 72.90 -32.29 67.97
C VAL A 540 73.98 -31.58 67.15
N LYS A 541 75.10 -32.25 66.90
CA LYS A 541 76.25 -31.71 66.13
C LYS A 541 76.41 -32.29 64.72
N LYS A 542 76.01 -33.55 64.52
CA LYS A 542 76.17 -34.30 63.25
C LYS A 542 74.80 -34.55 62.61
N PHE A 543 74.78 -34.80 61.29
CA PHE A 543 73.58 -35.21 60.57
C PHE A 543 73.22 -36.67 60.90
N PRO A 544 71.93 -37.04 60.86
CA PRO A 544 71.53 -38.42 61.09
C PRO A 544 71.87 -39.28 59.87
N SER A 545 72.30 -40.52 60.09
CA SER A 545 72.56 -41.47 59.01
C SER A 545 71.24 -41.96 58.42
N THR A 546 70.86 -41.45 57.24
CA THR A 546 69.66 -41.89 56.52
C THR A 546 70.03 -42.72 55.30
N LYS A 547 69.29 -43.80 55.03
CA LYS A 547 69.45 -44.60 53.80
C LYS A 547 69.10 -43.82 52.53
N PHE A 548 68.26 -42.78 52.65
CA PHE A 548 67.81 -41.96 51.52
C PHE A 548 68.13 -40.48 51.77
N VAL A 549 69.33 -40.07 51.35
CA VAL A 549 69.86 -38.71 51.52
C VAL A 549 68.95 -37.58 50.98
N PRO A 550 68.18 -37.76 49.89
CA PRO A 550 67.25 -36.72 49.43
C PRO A 550 66.27 -36.23 50.51
N PHE A 551 65.90 -37.06 51.50
CA PHE A 551 65.05 -36.62 52.62
C PHE A 551 65.73 -35.62 53.58
N LEU A 552 67.06 -35.57 53.61
CA LEU A 552 67.80 -34.56 54.37
C LEU A 552 68.00 -33.26 53.56
N ILE A 553 67.94 -33.35 52.24
CA ILE A 553 68.03 -32.21 51.32
C ILE A 553 66.68 -31.49 51.24
N HIS A 554 65.60 -32.25 51.09
CA HIS A 554 64.25 -31.71 50.93
C HIS A 554 63.80 -30.95 52.18
N THR A 555 63.44 -29.68 52.00
CA THR A 555 63.12 -28.73 53.09
C THR A 555 62.12 -29.28 54.10
N LEU A 556 60.95 -29.74 53.65
CA LEU A 556 59.89 -30.22 54.54
C LEU A 556 60.24 -31.53 55.27
N THR A 557 60.66 -32.58 54.56
CA THR A 557 60.96 -33.87 55.19
C THR A 557 62.18 -33.77 56.12
N SER A 558 63.15 -32.93 55.78
CA SER A 558 64.34 -32.65 56.58
C SER A 558 64.01 -32.06 57.97
N LEU A 559 62.87 -31.35 58.11
CA LEU A 559 62.38 -30.87 59.41
C LEU A 559 62.03 -31.99 60.39
N PHE A 560 61.78 -33.21 59.95
CA PHE A 560 61.42 -34.31 60.85
C PHE A 560 62.62 -35.10 61.36
N TYR A 561 63.82 -34.83 60.84
CA TYR A 561 65.06 -35.47 61.27
C TYR A 561 65.81 -34.58 62.27
N LYS A 562 66.38 -35.19 63.32
CA LYS A 562 67.27 -34.48 64.25
C LYS A 562 68.55 -34.07 63.53
N GLN A 563 68.82 -32.78 63.46
CA GLN A 563 69.94 -32.19 62.70
C GLN A 563 70.58 -31.06 63.52
N PRO A 564 71.74 -30.52 63.12
CA PRO A 564 72.35 -29.39 63.82
C PRO A 564 71.36 -28.23 64.01
N LYS A 565 71.22 -27.71 65.24
CA LYS A 565 70.17 -26.71 65.60
C LYS A 565 69.99 -25.55 64.61
N LYS A 566 71.10 -24.98 64.12
CA LYS A 566 71.05 -23.84 63.19
C LYS A 566 70.53 -24.22 61.82
N ARG A 567 70.74 -25.47 61.40
CA ARG A 567 70.26 -26.03 60.14
C ARG A 567 68.75 -26.21 60.17
N ARG A 568 68.21 -26.87 61.19
CA ARG A 568 66.77 -27.10 61.30
C ARG A 568 65.98 -25.81 61.54
N LEU A 569 66.54 -24.88 62.31
CA LEU A 569 66.02 -23.51 62.43
C LEU A 569 65.99 -22.81 61.06
N LEU A 570 67.07 -22.87 60.28
CA LEU A 570 67.10 -22.29 58.95
C LEU A 570 66.08 -22.95 58.02
N LEU A 571 65.95 -24.28 58.02
CA LEU A 571 64.96 -25.00 57.23
C LEU A 571 63.53 -24.54 57.54
N CYS A 572 63.23 -24.34 58.82
CA CYS A 572 61.95 -23.83 59.28
C CYS A 572 61.70 -22.42 58.75
N LEU A 573 62.66 -21.50 58.94
CA LEU A 573 62.57 -20.14 58.43
C LEU A 573 62.40 -20.10 56.90
N THR A 574 63.17 -20.92 56.17
CA THR A 574 63.11 -21.02 54.71
C THR A 574 61.71 -21.42 54.23
N ILE A 575 61.10 -22.47 54.80
CA ILE A 575 59.76 -22.91 54.39
C ILE A 575 58.74 -21.78 54.54
N PHE A 576 58.63 -21.20 55.73
CA PHE A 576 57.64 -20.15 55.96
C PHE A 576 57.96 -18.85 55.19
N THR A 577 59.23 -18.55 54.94
CA THR A 577 59.61 -17.42 54.08
C THR A 577 59.16 -17.65 52.64
N SER A 578 59.34 -18.86 52.10
CA SER A 578 58.86 -19.21 50.76
C SER A 578 57.34 -19.07 50.64
N GLU A 579 56.59 -19.56 51.63
CA GLU A 579 55.13 -19.42 51.64
C GLU A 579 54.68 -17.96 51.74
N LEU A 580 55.36 -17.14 52.53
CA LEU A 580 55.07 -15.71 52.64
C LEU A 580 55.40 -14.94 51.36
N ILE A 581 56.49 -15.29 50.67
CA ILE A 581 56.84 -14.72 49.36
C ILE A 581 55.73 -15.05 48.36
N MET A 582 55.30 -16.32 48.30
CA MET A 582 54.23 -16.73 47.40
C MET A 582 52.90 -16.03 47.72
N LEU A 583 52.48 -15.99 48.98
CA LEU A 583 51.29 -15.25 49.42
C LEU A 583 51.37 -13.78 48.99
N THR A 584 52.54 -13.14 49.16
CA THR A 584 52.75 -11.73 48.80
C THR A 584 52.69 -11.51 47.30
N ILE A 585 53.38 -12.32 46.50
CA ILE A 585 53.44 -12.12 45.04
C ILE A 585 52.11 -12.45 44.38
N ILE A 586 51.37 -13.46 44.84
CA ILE A 586 49.98 -13.69 44.39
C ILE A 586 49.14 -12.45 44.66
N GLY A 587 49.23 -11.87 45.86
CA GLY A 587 48.56 -10.61 46.19
C GLY A 587 48.96 -9.45 45.27
N GLY A 588 50.25 -9.32 44.96
CA GLY A 588 50.78 -8.32 44.04
C GLY A 588 50.27 -8.47 42.61
N ILE A 589 50.03 -9.71 42.14
CA ILE A 589 49.45 -9.97 40.82
C ILE A 589 47.97 -9.62 40.77
N TYR A 590 47.22 -9.95 41.83
CA TYR A 590 45.86 -9.44 41.99
C TYR A 590 45.82 -7.91 42.02
N ALA A 591 46.78 -7.29 42.73
CA ALA A 591 46.91 -5.86 42.81
C ALA A 591 47.18 -5.18 41.45
N TYR A 592 47.94 -5.85 40.57
CA TYR A 592 48.29 -5.36 39.25
C TYR A 592 47.17 -5.54 38.22
N TYR A 593 46.55 -6.72 38.16
CA TYR A 593 45.55 -7.03 37.13
C TYR A 593 44.13 -6.58 37.51
N ASP A 594 43.82 -6.47 38.79
CA ASP A 594 42.50 -6.06 39.27
C ASP A 594 42.65 -4.81 40.15
N SER A 595 42.76 -3.66 39.47
CA SER A 595 42.72 -2.36 40.15
C SER A 595 41.56 -2.32 41.16
N PRO A 596 41.77 -1.84 42.40
CA PRO A 596 40.74 -1.83 43.44
C PRO A 596 39.51 -0.95 43.12
N THR A 597 39.53 -0.25 41.98
CA THR A 597 38.41 0.53 41.45
C THR A 597 37.46 -0.29 40.56
N GLU A 598 37.89 -1.46 40.05
CA GLU A 598 37.08 -2.26 39.11
C GLU A 598 36.30 -3.38 39.82
N ARG A 599 35.14 -3.02 40.37
CA ARG A 599 33.91 -3.85 40.46
C ARG A 599 34.11 -5.37 40.66
N TYR A 600 34.21 -5.82 41.92
CA TYR A 600 34.04 -7.24 42.26
C TYR A 600 33.15 -7.41 43.49
N ASN A 601 31.83 -7.43 43.26
CA ASN A 601 30.83 -7.94 44.19
C ASN A 601 30.26 -9.29 43.72
N LYS A 602 31.02 -10.04 42.91
CA LYS A 602 30.62 -11.41 42.58
C LYS A 602 30.79 -12.27 43.83
N VAL A 603 29.72 -12.97 44.20
CA VAL A 603 29.73 -14.06 45.17
C VAL A 603 30.79 -15.07 44.70
N PHE A 604 31.47 -15.76 45.63
CA PHE A 604 32.55 -16.72 45.32
C PHE A 604 32.15 -17.86 44.36
N GLU A 605 30.87 -17.95 43.99
CA GLU A 605 30.30 -18.89 43.02
C GLU A 605 31.00 -18.88 41.64
N ASP A 606 31.69 -17.80 41.30
CA ASP A 606 32.32 -17.58 40.00
C ASP A 606 33.85 -17.85 39.97
N TYR A 607 34.35 -18.92 40.61
CA TYR A 607 35.79 -19.28 40.53
C TYR A 607 36.17 -19.90 39.17
N TYR A 608 36.40 -19.05 38.16
CA TYR A 608 36.76 -19.49 36.80
C TYR A 608 38.26 -19.47 36.50
N GLY A 609 38.66 -20.08 35.38
CA GLY A 609 40.06 -20.23 34.96
C GLY A 609 40.89 -18.94 34.90
N ARG A 610 40.26 -17.78 34.66
CA ARG A 610 40.96 -16.47 34.67
C ARG A 610 41.48 -16.10 36.06
N LEU A 611 40.79 -16.50 37.13
CA LEU A 611 41.22 -16.26 38.51
C LEU A 611 42.34 -17.22 38.90
N LEU A 612 42.25 -18.49 38.49
CA LEU A 612 43.32 -19.47 38.69
C LEU A 612 44.61 -19.07 37.96
N TYR A 613 44.49 -18.51 36.75
CA TYR A 613 45.63 -18.01 35.97
C TYR A 613 46.44 -16.97 36.74
N LYS A 614 45.78 -16.02 37.42
CA LYS A 614 46.46 -15.00 38.25
C LYS A 614 47.25 -15.64 39.39
N GLY A 615 46.65 -16.62 40.08
CA GLY A 615 47.36 -17.40 41.09
C GLY A 615 48.58 -18.13 40.53
N ALA A 616 48.44 -18.77 39.35
CA ALA A 616 49.52 -19.48 38.68
C ALA A 616 50.67 -18.54 38.30
N THR A 617 50.36 -17.35 37.77
CA THR A 617 51.35 -16.32 37.44
C THR A 617 52.08 -15.85 38.70
N GLY A 618 51.34 -15.57 39.79
CA GLY A 618 51.93 -15.15 41.06
C GLY A 618 52.84 -16.22 41.67
N TRP A 619 52.40 -17.48 41.67
CA TRP A 619 53.21 -18.62 42.09
C TRP A 619 54.47 -18.80 41.23
N ALA A 620 54.36 -18.72 39.91
CA ALA A 620 55.51 -18.86 39.00
C ALA A 620 56.55 -17.75 39.23
N LEU A 621 56.11 -16.51 39.45
CA LEU A 621 56.98 -15.39 39.79
C LEU A 621 57.61 -15.51 41.17
N ALA A 622 56.88 -16.05 42.15
CA ALA A 622 57.41 -16.30 43.49
C ALA A 622 58.64 -17.25 43.46
N GLN A 623 58.71 -18.14 42.47
CA GLN A 623 59.86 -19.04 42.31
C GLN A 623 61.19 -18.31 42.09
N ALA A 624 61.17 -17.08 41.55
CA ALA A 624 62.38 -16.27 41.42
C ALA A 624 63.01 -15.94 42.79
N GLY A 625 62.21 -15.85 43.85
CA GLY A 625 62.69 -15.69 45.23
C GLY A 625 62.91 -17.03 45.94
N ILE A 626 62.02 -18.00 45.74
CA ILE A 626 62.04 -19.29 46.45
C ILE A 626 63.25 -20.13 46.04
N ILE A 627 63.55 -20.22 44.73
CA ILE A 627 64.66 -21.04 44.21
C ILE A 627 66.00 -20.62 44.83
N PRO A 628 66.44 -19.33 44.79
CA PRO A 628 67.69 -18.92 45.42
C PRO A 628 67.75 -19.24 46.92
N ILE A 629 66.66 -19.03 47.68
CA ILE A 629 66.62 -19.33 49.12
C ILE A 629 66.73 -20.84 49.35
N PHE A 630 66.09 -21.67 48.53
CA PHE A 630 66.20 -23.12 48.60
C PHE A 630 67.65 -23.59 48.36
N PHE A 631 68.31 -23.08 47.31
CA PHE A 631 69.70 -23.43 47.01
C PHE A 631 70.69 -22.91 48.06
N LEU A 632 70.52 -21.68 48.56
CA LEU A 632 71.29 -21.16 49.70
C LEU A 632 71.11 -22.03 50.94
N THR A 633 69.88 -22.52 51.15
CA THR A 633 69.60 -23.50 52.18
C THR A 633 70.41 -24.75 51.89
N PHE A 634 70.32 -25.38 50.73
CA PHE A 634 71.14 -26.57 50.39
C PHE A 634 72.65 -26.37 50.64
N TYR A 635 73.26 -25.31 50.11
CA TYR A 635 74.70 -25.05 50.28
C TYR A 635 75.11 -24.75 51.73
N SER A 636 74.18 -24.31 52.57
CA SER A 636 74.44 -24.11 54.01
C SER A 636 74.77 -25.40 54.77
N ILE A 637 74.51 -26.58 54.19
CA ILE A 637 74.99 -27.88 54.73
C ILE A 637 76.53 -27.90 54.76
N GLY A 638 77.16 -27.43 53.69
CA GLY A 638 78.61 -27.40 53.53
C GLY A 638 79.29 -26.29 54.33
N ASN A 639 78.63 -25.13 54.51
CA ASN A 639 79.26 -23.93 55.05
C ASN A 639 78.42 -23.22 56.13
N LYS A 640 78.99 -23.11 57.35
CA LYS A 640 78.34 -22.47 58.52
C LYS A 640 78.13 -20.96 58.36
N ASN A 641 78.91 -20.28 57.53
CA ASN A 641 78.75 -18.84 57.29
C ASN A 641 77.52 -18.56 56.41
N ILE A 642 77.26 -19.43 55.42
CA ILE A 642 76.05 -19.36 54.58
C ILE A 642 74.79 -19.50 55.44
N VAL A 643 74.82 -20.34 56.48
CA VAL A 643 73.68 -20.48 57.42
C VAL A 643 73.30 -19.14 58.05
N LYS A 644 74.26 -18.35 58.53
CA LYS A 644 73.99 -17.05 59.17
C LYS A 644 73.44 -16.04 58.17
N ALA A 645 74.05 -15.95 56.98
CA ALA A 645 73.61 -15.06 55.92
C ALA A 645 72.19 -15.41 55.47
N ASN A 646 71.88 -16.69 55.30
CA ASN A 646 70.57 -17.14 54.86
C ASN A 646 69.48 -16.89 55.91
N ILE A 647 69.78 -17.09 57.21
CA ILE A 647 68.86 -16.70 58.29
C ILE A 647 68.54 -15.19 58.22
N ALA A 648 69.55 -14.34 58.02
CA ALA A 648 69.33 -12.90 57.90
C ALA A 648 68.46 -12.54 56.68
N VAL A 649 68.72 -13.16 55.53
CA VAL A 649 67.91 -12.99 54.32
C VAL A 649 66.46 -13.40 54.57
N CYS A 650 66.22 -14.56 55.19
CA CYS A 650 64.86 -15.01 55.52
C CYS A 650 64.12 -14.02 56.43
N VAL A 651 64.77 -13.53 57.48
CA VAL A 651 64.16 -12.55 58.40
C VAL A 651 63.80 -11.25 57.68
N ILE A 652 64.71 -10.71 56.84
CA ILE A 652 64.43 -9.50 56.05
C ILE A 652 63.23 -9.73 55.12
N MET A 653 63.20 -10.86 54.41
CA MET A 653 62.12 -11.19 53.50
C MET A 653 60.77 -11.33 54.22
N ILE A 654 60.73 -11.91 55.42
CA ILE A 654 59.51 -12.00 56.24
C ILE A 654 58.96 -10.60 56.55
N PHE A 655 59.81 -9.65 56.94
CA PHE A 655 59.37 -8.27 57.22
C PHE A 655 58.85 -7.55 55.97
N LEU A 656 59.51 -7.75 54.82
CA LEU A 656 59.05 -7.18 53.55
C LEU A 656 57.70 -7.75 53.12
N CYS A 657 57.51 -9.08 53.26
CA CYS A 657 56.23 -9.73 52.98
C CYS A 657 55.13 -9.24 53.93
N PHE A 658 55.43 -9.07 55.22
CA PHE A 658 54.49 -8.53 56.19
C PHE A 658 53.98 -7.13 55.79
N GLY A 659 54.89 -6.20 55.49
CA GLY A 659 54.52 -4.85 55.09
C GLY A 659 53.71 -4.82 53.80
N ALA A 660 54.09 -5.63 52.81
CA ALA A 660 53.38 -5.73 51.54
C ALA A 660 51.96 -6.30 51.69
N ILE A 661 51.79 -7.40 52.44
CA ILE A 661 50.48 -8.02 52.65
C ILE A 661 49.54 -7.07 53.38
N VAL A 662 49.99 -6.45 54.48
CA VAL A 662 49.18 -5.48 55.23
C VAL A 662 48.79 -4.29 54.36
N GLY A 663 49.76 -3.68 53.65
CA GLY A 663 49.51 -2.55 52.77
C GLY A 663 48.50 -2.86 51.66
N MET A 664 48.58 -4.05 51.05
CA MET A 664 47.59 -4.50 50.07
C MET A 664 46.22 -4.72 50.72
N THR A 665 46.14 -5.43 51.86
CA THR A 665 44.84 -5.74 52.50
C THR A 665 44.05 -4.52 53.00
N VAL A 666 44.72 -3.40 53.32
CA VAL A 666 44.07 -2.13 53.66
C VAL A 666 43.46 -1.46 52.42
N LYS A 667 44.05 -1.69 51.24
CA LYS A 667 43.62 -1.09 49.97
C LYS A 667 42.55 -1.92 49.24
N TYR A 668 42.52 -3.24 49.45
CA TYR A 668 41.63 -4.15 48.73
C TYR A 668 40.39 -4.56 49.52
N CYS A 669 39.26 -4.66 48.82
CA CYS A 669 37.99 -5.09 49.40
C CYS A 669 37.96 -6.60 49.68
N ILE A 670 37.05 -7.00 50.57
CA ILE A 670 36.87 -8.38 51.05
C ILE A 670 36.79 -9.43 49.93
N GLY A 671 36.10 -9.15 48.82
CA GLY A 671 35.95 -10.10 47.70
C GLY A 671 37.29 -10.54 47.10
N TYR A 672 38.20 -9.59 46.86
CA TYR A 672 39.54 -9.89 46.34
C TYR A 672 40.37 -10.74 47.29
N SER A 673 40.22 -10.50 48.59
CA SER A 673 40.96 -11.22 49.61
C SER A 673 40.61 -12.71 49.64
N ILE A 674 39.39 -13.09 49.25
CA ILE A 674 38.95 -14.48 49.18
C ILE A 674 39.68 -15.19 48.03
N TYR A 675 39.67 -14.62 46.81
CA TYR A 675 40.34 -15.22 45.64
C TYR A 675 41.86 -15.29 45.78
N TRP A 676 42.46 -14.26 46.37
CA TRP A 676 43.87 -14.25 46.72
C TRP A 676 44.19 -15.40 47.69
N THR A 677 43.42 -15.54 48.77
CA THR A 677 43.63 -16.61 49.77
C THR A 677 43.43 -18.00 49.16
N ALA A 678 42.39 -18.19 48.35
CA ALA A 678 42.10 -19.45 47.69
C ALA A 678 43.25 -19.90 46.76
N ASN A 679 43.75 -19.00 45.93
CA ASN A 679 44.89 -19.30 45.05
C ASN A 679 46.15 -19.64 45.85
N PHE A 680 46.44 -18.90 46.92
CA PHE A 680 47.56 -19.24 47.81
C PHE A 680 47.46 -20.67 48.35
N LEU A 681 46.28 -21.08 48.83
CA LEU A 681 46.04 -22.43 49.36
C LEU A 681 46.15 -23.54 48.29
N ILE A 682 45.83 -23.25 47.04
CA ILE A 682 46.02 -24.20 45.93
C ILE A 682 47.51 -24.35 45.60
N PHE A 683 48.22 -23.23 45.45
CA PHE A 683 49.61 -23.24 44.99
C PHE A 683 50.63 -23.61 46.07
N ILE A 684 50.32 -23.48 47.36
CA ILE A 684 51.14 -24.07 48.44
C ILE A 684 51.21 -25.59 48.35
N LEU A 685 50.10 -26.25 48.01
CA LEU A 685 50.09 -27.69 47.83
C LEU A 685 50.98 -28.08 46.64
N PHE A 686 50.89 -27.33 45.54
CA PHE A 686 51.69 -27.58 44.34
C PHE A 686 53.18 -27.30 44.58
N ASP A 687 53.53 -26.22 45.27
CA ASP A 687 54.93 -25.90 45.60
C ASP A 687 55.58 -26.99 46.44
N VAL A 688 54.92 -27.38 47.54
CA VAL A 688 55.42 -28.37 48.48
C VAL A 688 55.49 -29.78 47.87
N LEU A 689 54.47 -30.19 47.11
CA LEU A 689 54.39 -31.56 46.59
C LEU A 689 55.07 -31.77 45.24
N VAL A 690 55.30 -30.71 44.45
CA VAL A 690 55.84 -30.82 43.10
C VAL A 690 57.19 -30.11 42.97
N MET A 691 57.25 -28.82 43.29
CA MET A 691 58.46 -28.03 43.04
C MET A 691 59.59 -28.34 44.01
N GLN A 692 59.33 -28.42 45.31
CA GLN A 692 60.36 -28.72 46.30
C GLN A 692 61.01 -30.11 46.08
N PRO A 693 60.29 -31.17 45.68
CA PRO A 693 60.88 -32.41 45.21
C PRO A 693 61.79 -32.25 43.98
N ILE A 694 61.38 -31.49 42.97
CA ILE A 694 62.20 -31.22 41.78
C ILE A 694 63.50 -30.51 42.21
N TYR A 695 63.43 -29.48 43.05
CA TYR A 695 64.61 -28.78 43.56
C TYR A 695 65.52 -29.70 44.37
N THR A 696 64.93 -30.59 45.18
CA THR A 696 65.67 -31.61 45.93
C THR A 696 66.46 -32.53 45.01
N ILE A 697 65.84 -33.02 43.93
CA ILE A 697 66.50 -33.88 42.93
C ILE A 697 67.66 -33.13 42.28
N ILE A 698 67.44 -31.89 41.85
CA ILE A 698 68.51 -31.06 41.26
C ILE A 698 69.66 -30.87 42.24
N CYS A 699 69.38 -30.49 43.50
CA CYS A 699 70.40 -30.34 44.53
C CYS A 699 71.15 -31.65 44.84
N TYR A 700 70.46 -32.79 44.80
CA TYR A 700 71.08 -34.10 44.99
C TYR A 700 72.16 -34.37 43.93
N TYR A 701 71.88 -34.05 42.66
CA TYR A 701 72.87 -34.18 41.58
C TYR A 701 73.99 -33.13 41.65
N LEU A 702 73.70 -31.93 42.17
CA LEU A 702 74.69 -30.85 42.36
C LEU A 702 75.50 -30.95 43.66
N MET A 703 75.38 -32.06 44.38
CA MET A 703 76.00 -32.24 45.69
C MET A 703 77.53 -32.28 45.62
N THR A 704 78.18 -31.29 46.23
CA THR A 704 79.64 -31.23 46.38
C THR A 704 80.14 -32.29 47.34
N LYS A 705 81.43 -32.63 47.24
CA LYS A 705 82.08 -33.62 48.13
C LYS A 705 81.90 -33.26 49.61
N ASP A 706 82.09 -31.99 49.98
CA ASP A 706 81.92 -31.52 51.36
C ASP A 706 80.50 -31.72 51.91
N ILE A 707 79.47 -31.48 51.07
CA ILE A 707 78.07 -31.70 51.44
C ILE A 707 77.80 -33.20 51.57
N ARG A 708 78.32 -34.00 50.63
CA ARG A 708 78.21 -35.46 50.63
C ARG A 708 78.81 -36.05 51.89
N ASP A 709 80.05 -35.69 52.22
CA ASP A 709 80.77 -36.23 53.38
C ASP A 709 80.04 -35.90 54.69
N LYS A 710 79.44 -34.71 54.79
CA LYS A 710 78.62 -34.31 55.95
C LYS A 710 77.30 -35.05 56.07
N LEU A 711 76.61 -35.30 54.95
CA LEU A 711 75.33 -36.01 54.93
C LEU A 711 75.49 -37.52 55.16
N TYR A 712 76.59 -38.13 54.69
CA TYR A 712 76.90 -39.54 54.92
C TYR A 712 77.67 -39.80 56.23
N GLY A 713 78.07 -38.75 56.95
CA GLY A 713 78.82 -38.88 58.21
C GLY A 713 80.26 -39.37 58.02
N LEU A 714 80.86 -39.14 56.85
CA LEU A 714 82.23 -39.54 56.49
C LEU A 714 83.30 -38.54 56.95
N GLU A 715 82.90 -37.47 57.64
CA GLU A 715 83.81 -36.46 58.18
C GLU A 715 84.74 -37.13 59.21
N LYS A 716 85.99 -37.42 58.79
CA LYS A 716 87.06 -37.82 59.71
C LYS A 716 87.26 -36.66 60.68
N ASP A 717 87.12 -36.92 61.98
CA ASP A 717 87.49 -35.96 63.02
C ASP A 717 89.00 -35.65 62.85
N SER A 718 89.33 -34.65 62.03
CA SER A 718 90.67 -34.09 61.94
C SER A 718 90.96 -33.46 63.28
N GLY A 719 91.85 -34.11 64.02
CA GLY A 719 92.07 -33.95 65.45
C GLY A 719 92.32 -32.52 65.91
N ASP A 720 91.98 -32.33 67.18
CA ASP A 720 92.51 -31.27 68.04
C ASP A 720 94.03 -31.21 67.90
N GLU A 721 94.50 -30.16 67.24
CA GLU A 721 95.90 -29.74 67.22
C GLU A 721 96.08 -28.72 68.35
N SER A 722 96.56 -29.15 69.53
CA SER A 722 97.53 -28.36 70.32
C SER A 722 98.18 -29.12 71.49
N ALA A 723 99.52 -29.09 71.47
CA ALA A 723 100.52 -29.18 72.56
C ALA A 723 100.99 -30.56 73.10
N ALA A 724 102.26 -30.86 72.75
CA ALA A 724 103.17 -31.97 73.14
C ALA A 724 103.65 -31.92 74.63
N PRO A 725 104.67 -32.69 75.12
CA PRO A 725 105.47 -33.79 74.54
C PRO A 725 105.81 -34.98 75.52
N ASN A 726 106.59 -35.94 75.00
CA ASN A 726 107.63 -36.79 75.63
C ASN A 726 107.43 -38.31 75.86
N ASP A 727 108.33 -39.02 75.17
CA ASP A 727 109.18 -40.15 75.56
C ASP A 727 108.74 -41.62 75.48
N ALA A 728 109.68 -42.34 74.83
CA ALA A 728 110.03 -43.76 74.93
C ALA A 728 109.24 -44.81 74.13
N ALA A 729 109.87 -45.18 73.01
CA ALA A 729 109.83 -46.47 72.31
C ALA A 729 110.17 -47.68 73.24
N PRO A 730 110.17 -48.97 72.82
CA PRO A 730 110.18 -49.47 71.44
C PRO A 730 109.43 -50.82 71.14
N LYS A 731 109.60 -51.26 69.88
CA LYS A 731 109.57 -52.62 69.29
C LYS A 731 108.30 -53.01 68.55
N ASP A 732 108.38 -53.06 67.21
CA ASP A 732 108.67 -54.25 66.36
C ASP A 732 107.33 -54.93 66.02
N GLU A 733 106.96 -55.37 64.81
CA GLU A 733 107.69 -55.75 63.60
C GLU A 733 106.65 -55.90 62.45
N LYS A 734 107.08 -55.57 61.22
CA LYS A 734 106.81 -56.24 59.92
C LYS A 734 105.39 -56.35 59.31
N GLY A 735 105.37 -55.97 58.01
CA GLY A 735 104.59 -56.59 56.92
C GLY A 735 103.82 -55.58 56.08
N LEU A 736 104.32 -55.00 54.97
CA LEU A 736 104.33 -55.57 53.59
C LEU A 736 103.04 -56.36 53.29
N THR A 737 102.16 -56.04 52.34
CA THR A 737 102.36 -55.64 50.94
C THR A 737 100.99 -55.34 50.27
N ASN A 738 101.04 -54.52 49.20
CA ASN A 738 100.33 -54.63 47.91
C ASN A 738 98.80 -54.59 47.83
N GLY A 739 98.33 -53.82 46.83
CA GLY A 739 97.11 -54.19 46.10
C GLY A 739 96.34 -53.03 45.48
N ASN A 740 96.85 -52.46 44.39
CA ASN A 740 96.01 -51.97 43.29
C ASN A 740 95.12 -53.15 42.80
N PRO A 741 93.93 -53.02 42.17
CA PRO A 741 93.65 -52.03 41.13
C PRO A 741 92.18 -51.55 40.97
N ASP A 742 92.03 -50.61 40.03
CA ASP A 742 90.93 -50.36 39.10
C ASP A 742 89.48 -50.23 39.60
N ARG A 743 88.87 -49.11 39.21
CA ARG A 743 87.47 -49.11 38.79
C ARG A 743 87.17 -47.96 37.84
N ASP A 744 86.97 -48.36 36.58
CA ASP A 744 86.09 -47.70 35.62
C ASP A 744 84.62 -47.73 36.09
N GLU A 745 83.84 -46.86 35.44
CA GLU A 745 82.41 -46.50 35.54
C GLU A 745 82.03 -45.31 36.42
#